data_AF-A0A428VZV4-F1
#
_entry.id   AF-A0A428VZV4-F1
#
_cell.length_a   1.000
_cell.length_b   1.000
_cell.length_c   1.000
_cell.angle_alpha   90.00
_cell.angle_beta   90.00
_cell.angle_gamma   90.00
#
_symmetry.space_group_name_H-M   'P 1'
#
loop_
_entity.id
_entity.type
_entity.pdbx_description
1 polymer ?
#
loop_
_entity_poly.entity_id
_entity_poly.type
_entity_poly.pdbx_seq_one_letter_code
_entity_poly.pdbx_strand_id
1 'polypeptide(L)'
;MRWRFLRVLLAGVLLAACAVVAPAAAGAATPARVMALGDSITGSPGCWRALLWKHLQDTGHTDVDFVGTLPAPGCGFTYDGDNEGHGGFLATGIVRDNQLPGWLSATHPDVVLMHLGTNDVWSAIPAATILDAYTTLLGQMRAANPATKLVVAKIIPMNPANCAACGQRVVELDNAIPAWAQAHSTAASPITVVDQWTGFDTAADTGDGVHPNSTTGIQKMESRWYPALVAALGGDTPAATGLHVDGTRIAEANGTPFVMRGVNHAYVWYPGQNRAFADIKSFGANTVRVVLGSGQRWGPTSAAEVTSVIGQCKQNRLICVLEVHDTTGYGEQSGAATLDQAVSYWISVASALKGQENYAVINLGNEPFGNNQQVSATWASATSGAISRLRAAGLQHLLMADAPMWGQDWQNIMRDNAATVFTADSQHNTVFSIHMYGVYDTAAEINAYFDSFRTAGLPLVVGEFGNMHTDGNPDEDTIMAQAQARGLGYLGWSWSGNSSDVAYLDMTNNFDPANLTAWGERFLNGANGIRQTSKEATIYGGGSGDTEAPSVPGTPAVSAVTSSGATLTWTASTDNVGVTGYDVLRASGGTFAVVGSTATTSFTDSGLAASSTYRYQVRARDAAGNTSAASGIASVTTSPGGGTGACKVTYAASNWGGGNGFTANITVTNTGASTVTGWTLAFTFAGGQRMTLPGWGATFAQSGSSVTATNVSWNGTLAPNASAGIGFNGSYSGSNPAPTSFTLNGSTCSAG
;
A
#
# COMPACT_ATOMS: atom_id res chain seq x y z
N MET A 1 -13.05 -52.03 -67.34
CA MET A 1 -13.88 -52.99 -66.57
C MET A 1 -13.44 -52.89 -65.12
N ARG A 2 -14.37 -52.53 -64.21
CA ARG A 2 -14.50 -52.90 -62.78
C ARG A 2 -13.20 -53.16 -61.97
N TRP A 3 -12.94 -52.36 -60.93
CA TRP A 3 -13.18 -52.69 -59.50
C TRP A 3 -12.20 -53.75 -58.94
N ARG A 4 -11.70 -53.77 -57.71
CA ARG A 4 -11.81 -52.96 -56.48
C ARG A 4 -10.97 -53.74 -55.42
N PHE A 5 -10.29 -53.02 -54.53
CA PHE A 5 -9.96 -53.36 -53.11
C PHE A 5 -8.78 -54.36 -52.90
N LEU A 6 -7.90 -54.22 -51.91
CA LEU A 6 -8.10 -53.84 -50.50
C LEU A 6 -6.78 -53.29 -49.89
N ARG A 7 -6.90 -52.35 -48.94
CA ARG A 7 -5.82 -51.70 -48.15
C ARG A 7 -5.46 -52.52 -46.90
N VAL A 8 -4.19 -52.58 -46.49
CA VAL A 8 -3.74 -52.51 -45.08
C VAL A 8 -2.38 -51.79 -44.96
N LEU A 9 -2.29 -51.00 -43.88
CA LEU A 9 -1.37 -50.01 -43.34
C LEU A 9 0.14 -50.33 -43.20
N LEU A 10 1.00 -49.30 -43.22
CA LEU A 10 1.64 -48.63 -42.05
C LEU A 10 2.54 -47.45 -42.54
N ALA A 11 2.20 -46.18 -42.27
CA ALA A 11 2.78 -45.31 -41.21
C ALA A 11 4.31 -45.08 -41.34
N GLY A 12 4.76 -44.03 -42.04
CA GLY A 12 5.16 -42.71 -41.47
C GLY A 12 6.63 -42.45 -41.85
N VAL A 13 7.18 -41.25 -42.11
CA VAL A 13 6.90 -39.90 -41.58
C VAL A 13 7.51 -38.82 -42.51
N LEU A 14 6.68 -37.82 -42.80
CA LEU A 14 6.84 -36.36 -42.99
C LEU A 14 8.13 -35.70 -43.56
N LEU A 15 7.92 -34.93 -44.64
CA LEU A 15 8.31 -33.51 -44.73
C LEU A 15 7.07 -32.68 -45.08
N ALA A 16 6.70 -31.71 -44.24
CA ALA A 16 5.61 -30.77 -44.49
C ALA A 16 6.18 -29.36 -44.75
N ALA A 17 5.75 -28.76 -45.86
CA ALA A 17 6.02 -27.36 -46.19
C ALA A 17 5.01 -26.45 -45.49
N CYS A 18 5.49 -25.47 -44.73
CA CYS A 18 4.67 -24.44 -44.10
C CYS A 18 4.23 -23.40 -45.14
N ALA A 19 2.94 -23.34 -45.43
CA ALA A 19 2.32 -22.17 -46.06
C ALA A 19 1.96 -21.15 -44.98
N VAL A 20 2.50 -19.94 -45.09
CA VAL A 20 2.17 -18.81 -44.22
C VAL A 20 0.77 -18.31 -44.61
N VAL A 21 -0.21 -18.53 -43.73
CA VAL A 21 -1.53 -17.90 -43.83
C VAL A 21 -1.40 -16.51 -43.21
N ALA A 22 -1.58 -15.46 -44.02
CA ALA A 22 -1.71 -14.11 -43.50
C ALA A 22 -3.00 -14.03 -42.65
N PRO A 23 -2.97 -13.38 -41.47
CA PRO A 23 -4.18 -13.18 -40.67
C PRO A 23 -5.17 -12.32 -41.47
N ALA A 24 -6.43 -12.72 -41.47
CA ALA A 24 -7.51 -11.87 -41.98
C ALA A 24 -7.50 -10.55 -41.21
N ALA A 25 -7.57 -9.42 -41.93
CA ALA A 25 -7.78 -8.11 -41.33
C ALA A 25 -9.06 -8.16 -40.49
N ALA A 26 -8.96 -7.92 -39.19
CA ALA A 26 -10.11 -7.69 -38.34
C ALA A 26 -10.89 -6.50 -38.91
N GLY A 27 -12.19 -6.67 -39.19
CA GLY A 27 -13.05 -5.55 -39.54
C GLY A 27 -13.08 -4.55 -38.39
N ALA A 28 -12.97 -3.25 -38.70
CA ALA A 28 -13.10 -2.20 -37.70
C ALA A 28 -14.44 -2.34 -36.96
N ALA A 29 -14.41 -2.27 -35.63
CA ALA A 29 -15.62 -2.25 -34.81
C ALA A 29 -16.45 -1.00 -35.16
N THR A 30 -17.77 -1.12 -35.15
CA THR A 30 -18.66 0.03 -35.34
C THR A 30 -18.47 1.01 -34.17
N PRO A 31 -18.33 2.33 -34.42
CA PRO A 31 -18.23 3.33 -33.35
C PRO A 31 -19.41 3.24 -32.38
N ALA A 32 -19.14 3.44 -31.10
CA ALA A 32 -20.18 3.49 -30.08
C ALA A 32 -20.98 4.78 -30.21
N ARG A 33 -22.32 4.67 -30.25
CA ARG A 33 -23.22 5.80 -30.54
C ARG A 33 -23.71 6.44 -29.24
N VAL A 34 -23.35 7.70 -29.01
CA VAL A 34 -23.64 8.44 -27.77
C VAL A 34 -24.65 9.55 -28.05
N MET A 35 -25.84 9.45 -27.48
CA MET A 35 -26.84 10.51 -27.54
C MET A 35 -26.77 11.40 -26.30
N ALA A 36 -26.49 12.69 -26.49
CA ALA A 36 -26.74 13.68 -25.45
C ALA A 36 -28.20 14.14 -25.50
N LEU A 37 -29.00 13.68 -24.55
CA LEU A 37 -30.43 13.99 -24.42
C LEU A 37 -30.65 15.00 -23.30
N GLY A 38 -31.35 16.10 -23.59
CA GLY A 38 -31.65 17.05 -22.55
C GLY A 38 -32.43 18.27 -23.00
N ASP A 39 -32.53 19.22 -22.10
CA ASP A 39 -33.17 20.50 -22.36
C ASP A 39 -32.15 21.57 -22.81
N SER A 40 -32.34 22.83 -22.41
CA SER A 40 -31.53 23.94 -22.91
C SER A 40 -30.05 23.80 -22.57
N ILE A 41 -29.68 23.28 -21.40
CA ILE A 41 -28.27 23.10 -21.00
C ILE A 41 -27.54 22.11 -21.91
N THR A 42 -28.26 21.11 -22.44
CA THR A 42 -27.70 20.18 -23.43
C THR A 42 -27.57 20.84 -24.80
N GLY A 43 -28.58 21.61 -25.23
CA GLY A 43 -28.64 22.22 -26.56
C GLY A 43 -27.74 23.46 -26.75
N SER A 44 -27.81 24.43 -25.82
CA SER A 44 -27.11 25.72 -25.92
C SER A 44 -26.85 26.32 -24.52
N PRO A 45 -25.59 26.63 -24.14
CA PRO A 45 -24.43 26.82 -25.02
C PRO A 45 -23.76 25.53 -25.51
N GLY A 46 -24.09 24.35 -24.94
CA GLY A 46 -23.76 23.03 -25.50
C GLY A 46 -22.26 22.64 -25.61
N CYS A 47 -21.33 23.58 -25.41
CA CYS A 47 -19.90 23.34 -25.64
C CYS A 47 -19.21 22.40 -24.64
N TRP A 48 -19.87 22.01 -23.55
CA TRP A 48 -19.39 20.90 -22.71
C TRP A 48 -19.34 19.60 -23.50
N ARG A 49 -20.23 19.40 -24.49
CA ARG A 49 -20.19 18.25 -25.42
C ARG A 49 -18.98 18.33 -26.34
N ALA A 50 -18.65 19.53 -26.81
CA ALA A 50 -17.45 19.74 -27.62
C ALA A 50 -16.18 19.41 -26.86
N LEU A 51 -16.06 19.87 -25.61
CA LEU A 51 -14.93 19.53 -24.75
C LEU A 51 -14.91 18.04 -24.41
N LEU A 52 -16.07 17.43 -24.15
CA LEU A 52 -16.18 16.00 -23.84
C LEU A 52 -15.73 15.14 -25.02
N TRP A 53 -16.21 15.45 -26.23
CA TRP A 53 -15.76 14.80 -27.45
C TRP A 53 -14.26 14.97 -27.63
N LYS A 54 -13.73 16.20 -27.47
CA LYS A 54 -12.30 16.45 -27.58
C LYS A 54 -11.50 15.62 -26.57
N HIS A 55 -11.95 15.55 -25.32
CA HIS A 55 -11.30 14.78 -24.27
C HIS A 55 -11.29 13.29 -24.60
N LEU A 56 -12.40 12.73 -25.11
CA LEU A 56 -12.45 11.35 -25.62
C LEU A 56 -11.43 11.11 -26.75
N GLN A 57 -11.36 12.00 -27.74
CA GLN A 57 -10.39 11.88 -28.83
C GLN A 57 -8.94 11.94 -28.30
N ASP A 58 -8.66 12.90 -27.42
CA ASP A 58 -7.32 13.12 -26.85
C ASP A 58 -6.85 11.94 -25.97
N THR A 59 -7.79 11.16 -25.43
CA THR A 59 -7.53 10.00 -24.55
C THR A 59 -7.65 8.65 -25.25
N GLY A 60 -7.81 8.66 -26.58
CA GLY A 60 -7.78 7.44 -27.40
C GLY A 60 -9.13 6.75 -27.58
N HIS A 61 -10.23 7.36 -27.12
CA HIS A 61 -11.60 6.91 -27.40
C HIS A 61 -12.09 7.47 -28.74
N THR A 62 -11.34 7.18 -29.82
CA THR A 62 -11.63 7.72 -31.16
C THR A 62 -12.79 7.05 -31.88
N ASP A 63 -13.25 5.91 -31.39
CA ASP A 63 -14.34 5.12 -31.97
C ASP A 63 -15.70 5.47 -31.30
N VAL A 64 -15.98 6.77 -31.16
CA VAL A 64 -17.22 7.31 -30.59
C VAL A 64 -17.90 8.21 -31.61
N ASP A 65 -19.20 8.01 -31.80
CA ASP A 65 -20.09 8.77 -32.68
C ASP A 65 -21.14 9.46 -31.79
N PHE A 66 -21.08 10.79 -31.65
CA PHE A 66 -22.17 11.53 -31.02
C PHE A 66 -23.35 11.56 -31.99
N VAL A 67 -24.54 11.23 -31.49
CA VAL A 67 -25.74 11.09 -32.34
C VAL A 67 -26.90 11.93 -31.82
N GLY A 68 -27.68 12.45 -32.74
CA GLY A 68 -28.83 13.30 -32.45
C GLY A 68 -29.47 13.84 -33.72
N THR A 69 -30.67 14.41 -33.60
CA THR A 69 -31.33 15.05 -34.74
C THR A 69 -30.99 16.53 -34.88
N LEU A 70 -30.33 17.12 -33.89
CA LEU A 70 -29.87 18.51 -33.90
C LEU A 70 -28.36 18.58 -34.17
N PRO A 71 -27.92 19.56 -35.00
CA PRO A 71 -26.51 19.71 -35.35
C PRO A 71 -25.68 20.26 -34.17
N ALA A 72 -24.36 20.12 -34.30
CA ALA A 72 -23.38 20.71 -33.40
C ALA A 72 -23.43 22.25 -33.38
N PRO A 73 -23.60 22.92 -32.21
CA PRO A 73 -23.39 24.36 -32.09
C PRO A 73 -21.90 24.72 -32.28
N GLY A 74 -21.61 25.95 -32.71
CA GLY A 74 -20.22 26.41 -32.89
C GLY A 74 -19.50 26.64 -31.55
N CYS A 75 -18.39 25.94 -31.31
CA CYS A 75 -17.62 26.00 -30.06
C CYS A 75 -16.13 26.36 -30.24
N GLY A 76 -15.77 26.96 -31.37
CA GLY A 76 -14.40 27.42 -31.64
C GLY A 76 -13.44 26.36 -32.20
N PHE A 77 -13.88 25.11 -32.36
CA PHE A 77 -13.16 24.03 -33.05
C PHE A 77 -14.15 23.03 -33.68
N THR A 78 -13.65 22.18 -34.57
CA THR A 78 -14.43 21.10 -35.19
C THR A 78 -14.54 19.92 -34.23
N TYR A 79 -15.75 19.41 -34.05
CA TYR A 79 -16.05 18.27 -33.21
C TYR A 79 -17.31 17.57 -33.72
N ASP A 80 -17.53 16.34 -33.26
CA ASP A 80 -18.82 15.68 -33.41
C ASP A 80 -19.74 16.12 -32.27
N GLY A 81 -20.81 16.82 -32.62
CA GLY A 81 -21.68 17.51 -31.67
C GLY A 81 -23.16 17.27 -31.91
N ASP A 82 -23.50 16.22 -32.66
CA ASP A 82 -24.90 15.85 -32.84
C ASP A 82 -25.53 15.53 -31.48
N ASN A 83 -26.78 15.95 -31.31
CA ASN A 83 -27.45 15.88 -30.01
C ASN A 83 -28.97 15.94 -30.09
N GLU A 84 -29.58 15.71 -28.94
CA GLU A 84 -31.01 15.83 -28.69
C GLU A 84 -31.24 16.81 -27.52
N GLY A 85 -30.61 17.98 -27.59
CA GLY A 85 -30.71 19.06 -26.61
C GLY A 85 -31.72 20.13 -27.04
N HIS A 86 -32.90 20.16 -26.39
CA HIS A 86 -34.02 20.99 -26.81
C HIS A 86 -34.32 22.13 -25.83
N GLY A 87 -34.03 23.36 -26.26
CA GLY A 87 -34.37 24.56 -25.49
C GLY A 87 -35.88 24.67 -25.22
N GLY A 88 -36.25 24.86 -23.96
CA GLY A 88 -37.65 25.01 -23.52
C GLY A 88 -38.44 23.69 -23.39
N PHE A 89 -37.85 22.54 -23.72
CA PHE A 89 -38.54 21.26 -23.57
C PHE A 89 -38.49 20.79 -22.12
N LEU A 90 -39.54 20.07 -21.71
CA LEU A 90 -39.68 19.44 -20.40
C LEU A 90 -39.59 17.92 -20.58
N ALA A 91 -39.03 17.20 -19.61
CA ALA A 91 -39.09 15.73 -19.57
C ALA A 91 -40.53 15.24 -19.66
N THR A 92 -41.41 15.86 -18.87
CA THR A 92 -42.86 15.58 -18.89
C THR A 92 -43.51 15.92 -20.24
N GLY A 93 -43.02 16.95 -20.93
CA GLY A 93 -43.47 17.32 -22.27
C GLY A 93 -43.05 16.29 -23.33
N ILE A 94 -41.79 15.84 -23.31
CA ILE A 94 -41.26 14.81 -24.22
C ILE A 94 -42.09 13.53 -24.10
N VAL A 95 -42.46 13.15 -22.88
CA VAL A 95 -43.33 11.99 -22.63
C VAL A 95 -44.75 12.24 -23.12
N ARG A 96 -45.36 13.38 -22.76
CA ARG A 96 -46.73 13.73 -23.19
C ARG A 96 -46.88 13.70 -24.71
N ASP A 97 -45.88 14.21 -25.42
CA ASP A 97 -45.91 14.35 -26.87
C ASP A 97 -45.26 13.15 -27.60
N ASN A 98 -44.82 12.13 -26.84
CA ASN A 98 -44.21 10.88 -27.31
C ASN A 98 -43.08 11.09 -28.34
N GLN A 99 -42.15 12.01 -28.04
CA GLN A 99 -41.14 12.46 -29.00
C GLN A 99 -39.93 11.51 -29.09
N LEU A 100 -39.46 10.97 -27.95
CA LEU A 100 -38.22 10.19 -27.87
C LEU A 100 -38.15 8.97 -28.82
N PRO A 101 -39.22 8.18 -29.05
CA PRO A 101 -39.15 7.05 -29.99
C PRO A 101 -38.71 7.43 -31.41
N GLY A 102 -39.11 8.61 -31.90
CA GLY A 102 -38.69 9.10 -33.21
C GLY A 102 -37.20 9.40 -33.27
N TRP A 103 -36.66 10.04 -32.23
CA TRP A 103 -35.23 10.34 -32.11
C TRP A 103 -34.40 9.06 -31.99
N LEU A 104 -34.82 8.11 -31.15
CA LEU A 104 -34.16 6.81 -30.99
C LEU A 104 -34.12 6.04 -32.31
N SER A 105 -35.22 6.03 -33.07
CA SER A 105 -35.28 5.37 -34.38
C SER A 105 -34.43 6.05 -35.45
N ALA A 106 -34.11 7.34 -35.31
CA ALA A 106 -33.25 8.04 -36.25
C ALA A 106 -31.76 7.83 -35.93
N THR A 107 -31.43 7.73 -34.65
CA THR A 107 -30.05 7.89 -34.16
C THR A 107 -29.44 6.61 -33.59
N HIS A 108 -30.25 5.66 -33.14
CA HIS A 108 -29.85 4.34 -32.63
C HIS A 108 -28.72 4.40 -31.57
N PRO A 109 -28.90 5.08 -30.42
CA PRO A 109 -27.84 5.21 -29.44
C PRO A 109 -27.58 3.92 -28.65
N ASP A 110 -26.30 3.70 -28.32
CA ASP A 110 -25.83 2.68 -27.37
C ASP A 110 -25.80 3.25 -25.94
N VAL A 111 -25.38 4.51 -25.82
CA VAL A 111 -25.30 5.27 -24.56
C VAL A 111 -26.15 6.53 -24.67
N VAL A 112 -26.92 6.83 -23.62
CA VAL A 112 -27.66 8.11 -23.49
C VAL A 112 -27.11 8.89 -22.31
N LEU A 113 -26.56 10.08 -22.57
CA LEU A 113 -26.21 11.07 -21.56
C LEU A 113 -27.44 11.97 -21.33
N MET A 114 -28.08 11.84 -20.18
CA MET A 114 -29.33 12.54 -19.88
C MET A 114 -29.12 13.68 -18.87
N HIS A 115 -29.09 14.92 -19.36
CA HIS A 115 -29.18 16.14 -18.55
C HIS A 115 -30.52 16.83 -18.82
N LEU A 116 -31.54 16.44 -18.07
CA LEU A 116 -32.93 16.81 -18.33
C LEU A 116 -33.61 17.24 -17.02
N GLY A 117 -34.74 17.92 -17.08
CA GLY A 117 -35.53 18.29 -15.89
C GLY A 117 -35.28 19.69 -15.35
N THR A 118 -34.30 20.44 -15.88
CA THR A 118 -34.06 21.85 -15.53
C THR A 118 -35.31 22.67 -15.85
N ASN A 119 -35.90 22.51 -17.04
CA ASN A 119 -37.11 23.24 -17.41
C ASN A 119 -38.37 22.78 -16.65
N ASP A 120 -38.46 21.50 -16.27
CA ASP A 120 -39.54 20.97 -15.44
C ASP A 120 -39.52 21.60 -14.04
N VAL A 121 -38.34 21.62 -13.41
CA VAL A 121 -38.10 22.28 -12.12
C VAL A 121 -38.45 23.78 -12.19
N TRP A 122 -38.02 24.44 -13.26
CA TRP A 122 -38.36 25.85 -13.50
C TRP A 122 -39.87 26.05 -13.63
N SER A 123 -40.55 25.13 -14.30
CA SER A 123 -42.01 25.12 -14.48
C SER A 123 -42.79 24.62 -13.27
N ALA A 124 -42.14 24.47 -12.10
CA ALA A 124 -42.75 24.02 -10.85
C ALA A 124 -43.38 22.61 -10.92
N ILE A 125 -42.86 21.75 -11.80
CA ILE A 125 -43.27 20.34 -11.85
C ILE A 125 -42.64 19.60 -10.66
N PRO A 126 -43.42 18.81 -9.88
CA PRO A 126 -42.88 18.06 -8.76
C PRO A 126 -41.86 17.00 -9.18
N ALA A 127 -40.80 16.80 -8.38
CA ALA A 127 -39.76 15.81 -8.63
C ALA A 127 -40.30 14.40 -8.93
N ALA A 128 -41.33 13.95 -8.20
CA ALA A 128 -41.96 12.65 -8.44
C ALA A 128 -42.53 12.53 -9.87
N THR A 129 -43.19 13.56 -10.38
CA THR A 129 -43.74 13.59 -11.73
C THR A 129 -42.64 13.62 -12.80
N ILE A 130 -41.51 14.27 -12.52
CA ILE A 130 -40.33 14.25 -13.39
C ILE A 130 -39.74 12.83 -13.45
N LEU A 131 -39.66 12.13 -12.32
CA LEU A 131 -39.16 10.76 -12.26
C LEU A 131 -40.11 9.73 -12.91
N ASP A 132 -41.42 9.96 -12.87
CA ASP A 132 -42.39 9.19 -13.66
C ASP A 132 -42.13 9.36 -15.16
N ALA A 133 -41.81 10.58 -15.60
CA ALA A 133 -41.39 10.84 -16.97
C ALA A 133 -40.08 10.12 -17.29
N TYR A 134 -39.06 10.19 -16.43
CA TYR A 134 -37.78 9.47 -16.63
C TYR A 134 -37.99 7.96 -16.77
N THR A 135 -38.89 7.38 -15.96
CA THR A 135 -39.24 5.95 -16.04
C THR A 135 -39.84 5.61 -17.40
N THR A 136 -40.71 6.48 -17.94
CA THR A 136 -41.30 6.30 -19.26
C THR A 136 -40.25 6.42 -20.37
N LEU A 137 -39.39 7.44 -20.30
CA LEU A 137 -38.29 7.64 -21.25
C LEU A 137 -37.33 6.45 -21.26
N LEU A 138 -36.93 5.96 -20.08
CA LEU A 138 -36.10 4.76 -19.95
C LEU A 138 -36.76 3.53 -20.57
N GLY A 139 -38.08 3.36 -20.40
CA GLY A 139 -38.85 2.31 -21.05
C GLY A 139 -38.77 2.40 -22.58
N GLN A 140 -38.88 3.61 -23.13
CA GLN A 140 -38.74 3.85 -24.57
C GLN A 140 -37.31 3.58 -25.07
N MET A 141 -36.29 3.99 -24.32
CA MET A 141 -34.87 3.70 -24.62
C MET A 141 -34.64 2.19 -24.68
N ARG A 142 -35.13 1.45 -23.69
CA ARG A 142 -35.00 -0.02 -23.62
C ARG A 142 -35.81 -0.75 -24.69
N ALA A 143 -36.94 -0.19 -25.12
CA ALA A 143 -37.71 -0.73 -26.22
C ALA A 143 -36.97 -0.59 -27.56
N ALA A 144 -36.21 0.50 -27.76
CA ALA A 144 -35.37 0.70 -28.95
C ALA A 144 -34.08 -0.12 -28.88
N ASN A 145 -33.42 -0.13 -27.72
CA ASN A 145 -32.19 -0.88 -27.46
C ASN A 145 -32.24 -1.49 -26.04
N PRO A 146 -32.51 -2.80 -25.89
CA PRO A 146 -32.58 -3.46 -24.58
C PRO A 146 -31.29 -3.40 -23.77
N ALA A 147 -30.15 -3.12 -24.42
CA ALA A 147 -28.83 -3.00 -23.81
C ALA A 147 -28.36 -1.54 -23.62
N THR A 148 -29.25 -0.56 -23.83
CA THR A 148 -28.91 0.86 -23.72
C THR A 148 -28.35 1.17 -22.33
N LYS A 149 -27.28 1.97 -22.28
CA LYS A 149 -26.67 2.43 -21.04
C LYS A 149 -27.09 3.87 -20.79
N LEU A 150 -27.73 4.13 -19.65
CA LEU A 150 -28.16 5.47 -19.29
C LEU A 150 -27.16 6.08 -18.31
N VAL A 151 -26.60 7.23 -18.66
CA VAL A 151 -25.81 8.06 -17.75
C VAL A 151 -26.64 9.31 -17.45
N VAL A 152 -27.21 9.40 -16.27
CA VAL A 152 -28.16 10.45 -15.87
C VAL A 152 -27.51 11.46 -14.93
N ALA A 153 -27.74 12.75 -15.15
CA ALA A 153 -27.25 13.80 -14.27
C ALA A 153 -28.17 13.97 -13.05
N LYS A 154 -27.58 14.12 -11.85
CA LYS A 154 -28.07 15.16 -10.93
C LYS A 154 -27.75 16.49 -11.60
N ILE A 155 -28.76 17.32 -11.84
CA ILE A 155 -28.60 18.50 -12.71
C ILE A 155 -27.82 19.61 -11.99
N ILE A 156 -27.21 20.51 -12.75
CA ILE A 156 -26.52 21.66 -12.16
C ILE A 156 -27.48 22.53 -11.34
N PRO A 157 -27.00 23.23 -10.29
CA PRO A 157 -27.79 24.21 -9.59
C PRO A 157 -28.23 25.33 -10.53
N MET A 158 -29.38 25.92 -10.20
CA MET A 158 -29.89 27.08 -10.92
C MET A 158 -30.41 28.13 -9.94
N ASN A 159 -30.17 29.38 -10.30
CA ASN A 159 -30.65 30.55 -9.59
C ASN A 159 -31.05 31.66 -10.58
N PRO A 160 -32.05 31.42 -11.45
CA PRO A 160 -32.52 32.45 -12.37
C PRO A 160 -33.21 33.60 -11.62
N ALA A 161 -33.05 34.82 -12.12
CA ALA A 161 -33.58 36.03 -11.48
C ALA A 161 -35.10 36.03 -11.26
N ASN A 162 -35.85 35.23 -12.00
CA ASN A 162 -37.32 35.14 -11.92
C ASN A 162 -37.84 33.89 -11.18
N CYS A 163 -37.00 33.07 -10.55
CA CYS A 163 -37.45 31.89 -9.80
C CYS A 163 -36.58 31.57 -8.58
N ALA A 164 -36.88 32.23 -7.46
CA ALA A 164 -36.19 31.99 -6.18
C ALA A 164 -36.37 30.56 -5.62
N ALA A 165 -37.45 29.87 -5.98
CA ALA A 165 -37.72 28.50 -5.53
C ALA A 165 -36.99 27.43 -6.36
N CYS A 166 -36.40 27.79 -7.50
CA CYS A 166 -35.86 26.82 -8.45
C CYS A 166 -34.66 26.05 -7.89
N GLY A 167 -33.74 26.71 -7.18
CA GLY A 167 -32.59 26.03 -6.56
C GLY A 167 -33.03 24.92 -5.59
N GLN A 168 -34.04 25.17 -4.75
CA GLN A 168 -34.55 24.17 -3.81
C GLN A 168 -35.27 23.00 -4.53
N ARG A 169 -36.00 23.29 -5.60
CA ARG A 169 -36.65 22.24 -6.40
C ARG A 169 -35.65 21.35 -7.15
N VAL A 170 -34.50 21.90 -7.55
CA VAL A 170 -33.40 21.07 -8.07
C VAL A 170 -32.91 20.13 -6.98
N VAL A 171 -32.67 20.62 -5.76
CA VAL A 171 -32.27 19.78 -4.63
C VAL A 171 -33.26 18.63 -4.39
N GLU A 172 -34.56 18.90 -4.49
CA GLU A 172 -35.60 17.88 -4.37
C GLU A 172 -35.51 16.81 -5.45
N LEU A 173 -35.32 17.20 -6.72
CA LEU A 173 -35.14 16.27 -7.83
C LEU A 173 -33.83 15.46 -7.68
N ASP A 174 -32.72 16.14 -7.45
CA ASP A 174 -31.38 15.55 -7.35
C ASP A 174 -31.24 14.56 -6.19
N ASN A 175 -31.92 14.80 -5.07
CA ASN A 175 -31.95 13.86 -3.95
C ASN A 175 -32.74 12.58 -4.28
N ALA A 176 -33.68 12.64 -5.23
CA ALA A 176 -34.53 11.50 -5.60
C ALA A 176 -33.94 10.66 -6.74
N ILE A 177 -33.10 11.25 -7.61
CA ILE A 177 -32.48 10.57 -8.75
C ILE A 177 -31.67 9.31 -8.37
N PRO A 178 -30.82 9.31 -7.32
CA PRO A 178 -30.03 8.11 -6.98
C PRO A 178 -30.88 6.89 -6.64
N ALA A 179 -31.95 7.08 -5.85
CA ALA A 179 -32.86 5.99 -5.50
C ALA A 179 -33.65 5.50 -6.72
N TRP A 180 -34.08 6.42 -7.58
CA TRP A 180 -34.74 6.07 -8.85
C TRP A 180 -33.80 5.26 -9.76
N ALA A 181 -32.56 5.71 -9.96
CA ALA A 181 -31.58 5.03 -10.79
C ALA A 181 -31.28 3.62 -10.26
N GLN A 182 -31.07 3.48 -8.94
CA GLN A 182 -30.85 2.18 -8.31
C GLN A 182 -32.04 1.22 -8.52
N ALA A 183 -33.27 1.72 -8.37
CA ALA A 183 -34.48 0.91 -8.52
C ALA A 183 -34.73 0.43 -9.97
N HIS A 184 -34.21 1.14 -10.97
CA HIS A 184 -34.45 0.84 -12.38
C HIS A 184 -33.22 0.28 -13.11
N SER A 185 -32.03 0.30 -12.52
CA SER A 185 -30.79 -0.21 -13.11
C SER A 185 -30.81 -1.74 -13.23
N THR A 186 -30.26 -2.26 -14.33
CA THR A 186 -30.15 -3.71 -14.58
C THR A 186 -28.76 -4.04 -15.12
N ALA A 187 -28.35 -5.30 -15.06
CA ALA A 187 -27.06 -5.72 -15.63
C ALA A 187 -26.99 -5.51 -17.16
N ALA A 188 -28.11 -5.69 -17.88
CA ALA A 188 -28.16 -5.52 -19.33
C ALA A 188 -28.25 -4.05 -19.76
N SER A 189 -28.91 -3.21 -18.95
CA SER A 189 -29.12 -1.78 -19.20
C SER A 189 -28.85 -1.03 -17.90
N PRO A 190 -27.56 -0.79 -17.57
CA PRO A 190 -27.17 -0.12 -16.34
C PRO A 190 -27.50 1.38 -16.40
N ILE A 191 -27.76 1.95 -15.22
CA ILE A 191 -27.95 3.38 -15.02
C ILE A 191 -26.84 3.90 -14.11
N THR A 192 -26.08 4.88 -14.58
CA THR A 192 -25.03 5.57 -13.83
C THR A 192 -25.48 6.98 -13.51
N VAL A 193 -25.37 7.40 -12.26
CA VAL A 193 -25.69 8.78 -11.84
C VAL A 193 -24.41 9.62 -11.82
N VAL A 194 -24.46 10.79 -12.47
CA VAL A 194 -23.37 11.77 -12.49
C VAL A 194 -23.77 12.98 -11.68
N ASP A 195 -22.94 13.36 -10.71
CA ASP A 195 -23.17 14.55 -9.88
C ASP A 195 -22.66 15.81 -10.60
N GLN A 196 -23.55 16.54 -11.27
CA GLN A 196 -23.22 17.86 -11.85
C GLN A 196 -23.45 19.01 -10.86
N TRP A 197 -24.03 18.72 -9.69
CA TRP A 197 -24.41 19.72 -8.69
C TRP A 197 -23.24 20.10 -7.78
N THR A 198 -22.56 19.10 -7.23
CA THR A 198 -21.59 19.32 -6.13
C THR A 198 -20.37 20.12 -6.61
N GLY A 199 -20.16 21.29 -5.99
CA GLY A 199 -19.05 22.21 -6.32
C GLY A 199 -19.33 23.13 -7.50
N PHE A 200 -20.57 23.16 -8.01
CA PHE A 200 -21.04 24.08 -9.04
C PHE A 200 -21.65 25.33 -8.38
N ASP A 201 -21.16 26.51 -8.74
CA ASP A 201 -21.59 27.79 -8.19
C ASP A 201 -22.36 28.57 -9.27
N THR A 202 -23.64 28.85 -9.03
CA THR A 202 -24.48 29.51 -10.04
C THR A 202 -23.98 30.89 -10.45
N ALA A 203 -23.32 31.65 -9.56
CA ALA A 203 -22.84 32.98 -9.88
C ALA A 203 -21.51 32.94 -10.66
N ALA A 204 -20.62 32.02 -10.31
CA ALA A 204 -19.31 31.90 -10.94
C ALA A 204 -19.33 31.07 -12.23
N ASP A 205 -20.21 30.07 -12.30
CA ASP A 205 -20.17 29.02 -13.34
C ASP A 205 -21.30 29.15 -14.38
N THR A 206 -22.24 30.07 -14.22
CA THR A 206 -23.29 30.32 -15.23
C THR A 206 -23.18 31.72 -15.83
N GLY A 207 -23.82 31.93 -16.98
CA GLY A 207 -23.95 33.26 -17.60
C GLY A 207 -25.22 34.02 -17.18
N ASP A 208 -26.27 33.29 -16.80
CA ASP A 208 -27.62 33.83 -16.56
C ASP A 208 -28.32 33.24 -15.32
N GLY A 209 -27.57 32.52 -14.48
CA GLY A 209 -28.09 31.77 -13.34
C GLY A 209 -28.50 30.34 -13.67
N VAL A 210 -28.45 29.92 -14.95
CA VAL A 210 -28.91 28.59 -15.39
C VAL A 210 -27.95 27.92 -16.35
N HIS A 211 -27.51 28.62 -17.40
CA HIS A 211 -26.68 28.06 -18.46
C HIS A 211 -25.19 28.19 -18.11
N PRO A 212 -24.42 27.08 -18.20
CA PRO A 212 -23.01 27.08 -17.85
C PRO A 212 -22.22 28.05 -18.75
N ASN A 213 -21.35 28.86 -18.15
CA ASN A 213 -20.48 29.77 -18.90
C ASN A 213 -19.28 29.03 -19.50
N SER A 214 -18.59 29.71 -20.44
CA SER A 214 -17.42 29.15 -21.13
C SER A 214 -16.14 29.15 -20.30
N THR A 215 -16.11 29.86 -19.15
CA THR A 215 -14.89 30.06 -18.37
C THR A 215 -14.65 28.94 -17.38
N THR A 216 -15.70 28.46 -16.70
CA THR A 216 -15.59 27.43 -15.66
C THR A 216 -16.73 26.40 -15.72
N GLY A 217 -17.97 26.82 -15.95
CA GLY A 217 -19.13 25.92 -15.87
C GLY A 217 -19.11 24.79 -16.89
N ILE A 218 -18.82 25.12 -18.15
CA ILE A 218 -18.73 24.13 -19.24
C ILE A 218 -17.64 23.07 -18.96
N GLN A 219 -16.49 23.48 -18.41
CA GLN A 219 -15.38 22.58 -18.07
C GLN A 219 -15.74 21.66 -16.90
N LYS A 220 -16.39 22.20 -15.86
CA LYS A 220 -16.90 21.40 -14.75
C LYS A 220 -17.85 20.32 -15.26
N MET A 221 -18.82 20.70 -16.09
CA MET A 221 -19.77 19.72 -16.64
C MET A 221 -19.09 18.60 -17.43
N GLU A 222 -18.17 18.97 -18.31
CA GLU A 222 -17.38 18.02 -19.09
C GLU A 222 -16.60 17.05 -18.18
N SER A 223 -15.85 17.57 -17.22
CA SER A 223 -15.00 16.77 -16.33
C SER A 223 -15.78 15.73 -15.51
N ARG A 224 -17.07 16.00 -15.23
CA ARG A 224 -17.98 15.08 -14.54
C ARG A 224 -18.59 14.04 -15.48
N TRP A 225 -18.87 14.42 -16.73
CA TRP A 225 -19.40 13.50 -17.74
C TRP A 225 -18.36 12.49 -18.20
N TYR A 226 -17.11 12.93 -18.41
CA TYR A 226 -16.04 12.12 -18.99
C TYR A 226 -15.85 10.75 -18.35
N PRO A 227 -15.56 10.61 -17.04
CA PRO A 227 -15.29 9.30 -16.44
C PRO A 227 -16.51 8.35 -16.52
N ALA A 228 -17.72 8.89 -16.40
CA ALA A 228 -18.95 8.10 -16.46
C ALA A 228 -19.27 7.64 -17.90
N LEU A 229 -19.00 8.48 -18.89
CA LEU A 229 -19.15 8.13 -20.29
C LEU A 229 -18.14 7.07 -20.71
N VAL A 230 -16.86 7.23 -20.35
CA VAL A 230 -15.82 6.22 -20.64
C VAL A 230 -16.22 4.85 -20.07
N ALA A 231 -16.67 4.80 -18.80
CA ALA A 231 -17.17 3.58 -18.19
C ALA A 231 -18.39 3.00 -18.95
N ALA A 232 -19.28 3.84 -19.45
CA ALA A 232 -20.44 3.42 -20.24
C ALA A 232 -20.06 2.93 -21.64
N LEU A 233 -19.01 3.45 -22.28
CA LEU A 233 -18.60 3.04 -23.61
C LEU A 233 -18.11 1.58 -23.67
N GLY A 234 -17.86 0.94 -22.54
CA GLY A 234 -17.43 -0.46 -22.51
C GLY A 234 -16.06 -0.67 -23.14
N GLY A 235 -15.32 0.42 -23.40
CA GLY A 235 -13.89 0.33 -23.28
C GLY A 235 -13.64 -0.09 -21.83
N ASP A 236 -12.82 -1.12 -21.64
CA ASP A 236 -11.85 -0.99 -20.56
C ASP A 236 -11.37 0.47 -20.66
N THR A 237 -11.57 1.31 -19.63
CA THR A 237 -10.60 2.37 -19.38
C THR A 237 -9.28 1.68 -19.65
N PRO A 238 -8.42 2.10 -20.61
CA PRO A 238 -7.14 1.42 -20.80
C PRO A 238 -6.60 1.29 -19.40
N ALA A 239 -6.52 0.05 -18.87
CA ALA A 239 -6.39 -0.12 -17.42
C ALA A 239 -5.22 0.76 -17.05
N ALA A 240 -5.47 1.80 -16.23
CA ALA A 240 -4.53 2.91 -16.14
C ALA A 240 -3.16 2.28 -15.91
N THR A 241 -2.17 2.62 -16.74
CA THR A 241 -0.92 1.86 -16.77
C THR A 241 -0.26 2.00 -15.41
N GLY A 242 -0.48 1.05 -14.51
CA GLY A 242 0.05 1.09 -13.16
C GLY A 242 -0.72 1.93 -12.13
N LEU A 243 0.04 2.57 -11.25
CA LEU A 243 -0.47 3.51 -10.27
C LEU A 243 -1.08 4.71 -10.98
N HIS A 244 -2.26 5.13 -10.54
CA HIS A 244 -2.98 6.24 -11.15
C HIS A 244 -3.74 7.11 -10.14
N VAL A 245 -4.14 8.30 -10.57
CA VAL A 245 -5.05 9.15 -9.81
C VAL A 245 -6.50 8.73 -10.07
N ASP A 246 -7.26 8.50 -9.00
CA ASP A 246 -8.71 8.30 -8.99
C ASP A 246 -9.36 9.35 -8.07
N GLY A 247 -9.87 10.43 -8.68
CA GLY A 247 -10.35 11.61 -7.98
C GLY A 247 -9.24 12.26 -7.13
N THR A 248 -9.44 12.33 -5.81
CA THR A 248 -8.45 12.89 -4.86
C THR A 248 -7.47 11.85 -4.32
N ARG A 249 -7.46 10.63 -4.86
CA ARG A 249 -6.72 9.49 -4.30
C ARG A 249 -5.78 8.89 -5.33
N ILE A 250 -4.76 8.18 -4.85
CA ILE A 250 -3.96 7.28 -5.67
C ILE A 250 -4.63 5.91 -5.62
N ALA A 251 -4.68 5.22 -6.77
CA ALA A 251 -5.13 3.85 -6.92
C ALA A 251 -4.08 3.01 -7.65
N GLU A 252 -4.05 1.71 -7.37
CA GLU A 252 -3.29 0.72 -8.14
C GLU A 252 -4.01 0.38 -9.44
N ALA A 253 -3.35 -0.31 -10.38
CA ALA A 253 -3.95 -0.66 -11.68
C ALA A 253 -5.26 -1.47 -11.57
N ASN A 254 -5.49 -2.16 -10.44
CA ASN A 254 -6.74 -2.88 -10.17
C ASN A 254 -7.85 -2.00 -9.53
N GLY A 255 -7.63 -0.69 -9.40
CA GLY A 255 -8.55 0.27 -8.79
C GLY A 255 -8.50 0.33 -7.26
N THR A 256 -7.65 -0.47 -6.60
CA THR A 256 -7.54 -0.42 -5.14
C THR A 256 -6.88 0.89 -4.69
N PRO A 257 -7.49 1.65 -3.76
CA PRO A 257 -6.85 2.85 -3.23
C PRO A 257 -5.53 2.52 -2.54
N PHE A 258 -4.47 3.25 -2.90
CA PHE A 258 -3.15 3.11 -2.31
C PHE A 258 -2.77 4.36 -1.53
N VAL A 259 -2.55 4.19 -0.23
CA VAL A 259 -2.19 5.28 0.68
C VAL A 259 -0.74 5.10 1.12
N MET A 260 0.15 5.99 0.67
CA MET A 260 1.57 5.89 0.97
C MET A 260 1.86 6.03 2.47
N ARG A 261 2.64 5.11 3.00
CA ARG A 261 3.15 5.05 4.36
C ARG A 261 4.59 4.59 4.27
N GLY A 262 5.50 5.56 4.25
CA GLY A 262 6.88 5.28 3.86
C GLY A 262 7.93 6.20 4.46
N VAL A 263 9.16 5.99 4.01
CA VAL A 263 10.36 6.68 4.49
C VAL A 263 11.18 7.16 3.29
N ASN A 264 11.84 8.30 3.42
CA ASN A 264 12.84 8.78 2.47
C ASN A 264 14.21 8.10 2.69
N HIS A 265 14.85 7.62 1.64
CA HIS A 265 16.17 6.98 1.66
C HIS A 265 17.15 7.71 0.73
N ALA A 266 18.21 8.24 1.33
CA ALA A 266 19.28 9.04 0.71
C ALA A 266 20.24 8.23 -0.20
N TYR A 267 19.71 7.53 -1.20
CA TYR A 267 20.47 6.56 -2.00
C TYR A 267 21.68 7.17 -2.72
N VAL A 268 21.53 8.31 -3.41
CA VAL A 268 22.64 8.91 -4.19
C VAL A 268 23.86 9.26 -3.34
N TRP A 269 23.66 9.59 -2.05
CA TRP A 269 24.76 9.88 -1.11
C TRP A 269 25.31 8.62 -0.44
N TYR A 270 24.51 7.55 -0.38
CA TYR A 270 24.85 6.30 0.30
C TYR A 270 24.51 5.04 -0.54
N PRO A 271 25.07 4.89 -1.76
CA PRO A 271 24.70 3.80 -2.67
C PRO A 271 25.07 2.40 -2.15
N GLY A 272 25.91 2.32 -1.11
CA GLY A 272 26.25 1.07 -0.41
C GLY A 272 25.20 0.60 0.60
N GLN A 273 24.23 1.44 0.97
CA GLN A 273 23.25 1.16 2.03
C GLN A 273 21.98 0.45 1.53
N ASN A 274 22.12 -0.49 0.58
CA ASN A 274 21.00 -1.22 -0.03
C ASN A 274 20.20 -2.08 0.95
N ARG A 275 20.72 -2.36 2.14
CA ARG A 275 19.96 -3.05 3.18
C ARG A 275 18.78 -2.21 3.68
N ALA A 276 18.87 -0.87 3.57
CA ALA A 276 17.84 0.05 4.01
C ALA A 276 16.46 -0.26 3.41
N PHE A 277 16.37 -0.74 2.17
CA PHE A 277 15.08 -1.14 1.57
C PHE A 277 14.38 -2.26 2.37
N ALA A 278 15.13 -3.31 2.74
CA ALA A 278 14.61 -4.41 3.54
C ALA A 278 14.33 -3.99 4.98
N ASP A 279 15.22 -3.16 5.53
CA ASP A 279 15.09 -2.67 6.90
C ASP A 279 13.86 -1.74 7.04
N ILE A 280 13.66 -0.78 6.12
CA ILE A 280 12.45 0.06 6.03
C ILE A 280 11.19 -0.82 5.91
N LYS A 281 11.22 -1.84 5.05
CA LYS A 281 10.10 -2.79 4.92
C LYS A 281 9.81 -3.55 6.21
N SER A 282 10.82 -3.88 7.02
CA SER A 282 10.64 -4.61 8.29
C SER A 282 9.82 -3.83 9.34
N PHE A 283 9.70 -2.50 9.16
CA PHE A 283 8.81 -1.64 9.93
C PHE A 283 7.38 -1.56 9.37
N GLY A 284 7.10 -2.27 8.28
CA GLY A 284 5.78 -2.33 7.66
C GLY A 284 5.55 -1.27 6.60
N ALA A 285 6.55 -0.45 6.24
CA ALA A 285 6.41 0.54 5.18
C ALA A 285 5.90 -0.10 3.88
N ASN A 286 5.04 0.61 3.16
CA ASN A 286 4.54 0.20 1.85
C ASN A 286 5.20 0.99 0.70
N THR A 287 5.89 2.08 1.02
CA THR A 287 6.55 2.97 0.06
C THR A 287 7.93 3.36 0.57
N VAL A 288 8.88 3.54 -0.34
CA VAL A 288 10.15 4.23 -0.08
C VAL A 288 10.34 5.31 -1.14
N ARG A 289 10.71 6.52 -0.71
CA ARG A 289 11.13 7.60 -1.62
C ARG A 289 12.65 7.64 -1.68
N VAL A 290 13.20 7.51 -2.89
CA VAL A 290 14.60 7.22 -3.12
C VAL A 290 15.26 8.40 -3.81
N VAL A 291 16.20 9.01 -3.10
CA VAL A 291 16.95 10.19 -3.53
C VAL A 291 17.94 9.81 -4.64
N LEU A 292 17.74 10.35 -5.84
CA LEU A 292 18.62 10.15 -7.00
C LEU A 292 19.37 11.44 -7.36
N GLY A 293 20.46 11.27 -8.11
CA GLY A 293 21.17 12.38 -8.76
C GLY A 293 20.89 12.40 -10.27
N SER A 294 20.78 13.60 -10.84
CA SER A 294 20.68 13.85 -12.28
C SER A 294 22.00 14.22 -12.93
N GLY A 295 23.05 14.45 -12.14
CA GLY A 295 24.38 14.85 -12.62
C GLY A 295 24.67 16.35 -12.54
N GLN A 296 23.76 17.18 -12.02
CA GLN A 296 23.96 18.62 -11.93
C GLN A 296 24.66 19.05 -10.64
N ARG A 297 24.29 18.45 -9.51
CA ARG A 297 24.87 18.61 -8.18
C ARG A 297 25.50 17.33 -7.68
N TRP A 298 24.82 16.20 -7.88
CA TRP A 298 25.31 14.86 -7.51
C TRP A 298 25.30 13.94 -8.71
N GLY A 299 26.17 12.93 -8.70
CA GLY A 299 26.41 12.06 -9.86
C GLY A 299 25.12 11.47 -10.42
N PRO A 300 24.96 11.40 -11.75
CA PRO A 300 23.74 10.89 -12.33
C PRO A 300 23.58 9.42 -11.93
N THR A 301 22.45 9.08 -11.31
CA THR A 301 22.12 7.67 -11.04
C THR A 301 21.82 6.99 -12.38
N SER A 302 22.64 6.04 -12.78
CA SER A 302 22.52 5.44 -14.12
C SER A 302 21.23 4.62 -14.29
N ALA A 303 20.82 4.36 -15.54
CA ALA A 303 19.66 3.49 -15.82
C ALA A 303 19.80 2.08 -15.20
N ALA A 304 21.03 1.57 -15.09
CA ALA A 304 21.30 0.29 -14.44
C ALA A 304 21.07 0.36 -12.92
N GLU A 305 21.49 1.45 -12.28
CA GLU A 305 21.22 1.70 -10.86
C GLU A 305 19.72 1.92 -10.60
N VAL A 306 19.03 2.68 -11.45
CA VAL A 306 17.56 2.85 -11.36
C VAL A 306 16.86 1.48 -11.45
N THR A 307 17.28 0.63 -12.39
CA THR A 307 16.76 -0.76 -12.50
C THR A 307 17.01 -1.55 -11.20
N SER A 308 18.21 -1.42 -10.63
CA SER A 308 18.57 -2.09 -9.37
C SER A 308 17.74 -1.59 -8.19
N VAL A 309 17.55 -0.28 -8.06
CA VAL A 309 16.73 0.35 -7.02
C VAL A 309 15.28 -0.12 -7.10
N ILE A 310 14.66 -0.08 -8.29
CA ILE A 310 13.31 -0.60 -8.49
C ILE A 310 13.25 -2.10 -8.15
N GLY A 311 14.29 -2.86 -8.51
CA GLY A 311 14.43 -4.26 -8.15
C GLY A 311 14.45 -4.49 -6.63
N GLN A 312 15.18 -3.66 -5.86
CA GLN A 312 15.21 -3.71 -4.40
C GLN A 312 13.83 -3.40 -3.80
N CYS A 313 13.13 -2.38 -4.32
CA CYS A 313 11.78 -2.05 -3.87
C CYS A 313 10.81 -3.22 -4.12
N LYS A 314 10.83 -3.80 -5.32
CA LYS A 314 9.95 -4.94 -5.67
C LYS A 314 10.27 -6.18 -4.84
N GLN A 315 11.55 -6.50 -4.65
CA GLN A 315 11.98 -7.61 -3.80
C GLN A 315 11.47 -7.46 -2.36
N ASN A 316 11.44 -6.22 -1.87
CA ASN A 316 10.95 -5.89 -0.53
C ASN A 316 9.46 -5.47 -0.52
N ARG A 317 8.73 -5.64 -1.63
CA ARG A 317 7.28 -5.35 -1.72
C ARG A 317 6.96 -3.91 -1.28
N LEU A 318 7.76 -2.96 -1.79
CA LEU A 318 7.63 -1.52 -1.62
C LEU A 318 7.27 -0.88 -2.96
N ILE A 319 6.40 0.13 -2.95
CA ILE A 319 6.28 1.09 -4.04
C ILE A 319 7.48 2.04 -3.99
N CYS A 320 8.07 2.33 -5.14
CA CYS A 320 9.28 3.12 -5.28
C CYS A 320 8.95 4.52 -5.79
N VAL A 321 9.00 5.54 -4.94
CA VAL A 321 8.96 6.94 -5.40
C VAL A 321 10.38 7.35 -5.73
N LEU A 322 10.70 7.53 -7.00
CA LEU A 322 12.02 7.96 -7.44
C LEU A 322 12.02 9.47 -7.61
N GLU A 323 13.00 10.17 -7.05
CA GLU A 323 13.07 11.64 -7.11
C GLU A 323 14.47 12.12 -7.52
N VAL A 324 14.54 13.21 -8.31
CA VAL A 324 15.80 13.89 -8.65
C VAL A 324 16.07 15.01 -7.64
N HIS A 325 17.15 14.87 -6.86
CA HIS A 325 17.38 15.80 -5.76
C HIS A 325 18.13 17.08 -6.16
N ASP A 326 18.71 17.13 -7.37
CA ASP A 326 19.53 18.26 -7.79
C ASP A 326 18.71 19.56 -7.96
N THR A 327 17.38 19.48 -8.08
CA THR A 327 16.50 20.65 -8.25
C THR A 327 16.27 21.45 -6.97
N THR A 328 16.60 20.88 -5.81
CA THR A 328 16.34 21.45 -4.49
C THR A 328 16.80 22.91 -4.39
N GLY A 329 15.84 23.82 -4.26
CA GLY A 329 16.08 25.25 -4.01
C GLY A 329 16.37 26.11 -5.25
N TYR A 330 16.08 25.68 -6.48
CA TYR A 330 16.36 26.47 -7.69
C TYR A 330 15.84 27.92 -7.62
N GLY A 331 16.65 28.86 -8.12
CA GLY A 331 16.41 30.31 -7.98
C GLY A 331 16.97 30.93 -6.70
N GLU A 332 17.39 30.11 -5.73
CA GLU A 332 18.07 30.54 -4.49
C GLU A 332 19.36 29.74 -4.23
N GLN A 333 19.28 28.41 -4.28
CA GLN A 333 20.41 27.51 -4.12
C GLN A 333 21.30 27.54 -5.36
N SER A 334 22.56 27.95 -5.17
CA SER A 334 23.56 27.92 -6.23
C SER A 334 23.79 26.49 -6.73
N GLY A 335 23.79 26.33 -8.06
CA GLY A 335 23.99 25.04 -8.73
C GLY A 335 22.77 24.12 -8.75
N ALA A 336 21.61 24.55 -8.24
CA ALA A 336 20.37 23.79 -8.37
C ALA A 336 19.95 23.63 -9.84
N ALA A 337 19.51 22.43 -10.18
CA ALA A 337 19.01 22.08 -11.50
C ALA A 337 17.62 22.69 -11.75
N THR A 338 17.30 22.94 -13.01
CA THR A 338 15.91 23.20 -13.40
C THR A 338 15.13 21.89 -13.50
N LEU A 339 13.79 21.97 -13.43
CA LEU A 339 12.93 20.83 -13.76
C LEU A 339 13.16 20.33 -15.19
N ASP A 340 13.53 21.20 -16.14
CA ASP A 340 13.82 20.82 -17.52
C ASP A 340 15.06 19.91 -17.63
N GLN A 341 16.08 20.16 -16.79
CA GLN A 341 17.27 19.32 -16.67
C GLN A 341 16.94 17.99 -15.99
N ALA A 342 16.13 18.00 -14.92
CA ALA A 342 15.66 16.77 -14.27
C ALA A 342 14.85 15.88 -15.23
N VAL A 343 13.97 16.47 -16.04
CA VAL A 343 13.22 15.75 -17.10
C VAL A 343 14.15 15.17 -18.15
N SER A 344 15.19 15.89 -18.55
CA SER A 344 16.18 15.37 -19.49
C SER A 344 16.91 14.14 -18.94
N TYR A 345 17.18 14.12 -17.63
CA TYR A 345 17.66 12.94 -16.93
C TYR A 345 16.62 11.80 -16.96
N TRP A 346 15.37 12.05 -16.58
CA TRP A 346 14.31 11.03 -16.60
C TRP A 346 14.13 10.37 -17.98
N ILE A 347 14.17 11.17 -19.05
CA ILE A 347 14.11 10.68 -20.43
C ILE A 347 15.34 9.81 -20.74
N SER A 348 16.53 10.18 -20.27
CA SER A 348 17.75 9.40 -20.48
C SER A 348 17.73 8.02 -19.83
N VAL A 349 16.99 7.86 -18.72
CA VAL A 349 16.81 6.59 -18.00
C VAL A 349 15.45 5.93 -18.27
N ALA A 350 14.66 6.43 -19.24
CA ALA A 350 13.30 5.98 -19.49
C ALA A 350 13.20 4.47 -19.79
N SER A 351 14.25 3.84 -20.32
CA SER A 351 14.30 2.40 -20.54
C SER A 351 14.24 1.56 -19.26
N ALA A 352 14.71 2.11 -18.12
CA ALA A 352 14.60 1.47 -16.81
C ALA A 352 13.22 1.68 -16.17
N LEU A 353 12.48 2.71 -16.62
CA LEU A 353 11.20 3.11 -16.04
C LEU A 353 10.00 2.48 -16.75
N LYS A 354 10.00 2.45 -18.10
CA LYS A 354 8.88 1.89 -18.88
C LYS A 354 8.61 0.43 -18.49
N GLY A 355 7.34 0.11 -18.24
CA GLY A 355 6.90 -1.19 -17.74
C GLY A 355 6.98 -1.33 -16.20
N GLN A 356 7.39 -0.29 -15.47
CA GLN A 356 7.42 -0.27 -14.00
C GLN A 356 6.31 0.58 -13.39
N GLU A 357 5.27 0.95 -14.14
CA GLU A 357 4.25 1.91 -13.72
C GLU A 357 3.43 1.40 -12.51
N ASN A 358 3.33 0.09 -12.32
CA ASN A 358 2.72 -0.53 -11.14
C ASN A 358 3.56 -0.41 -9.86
N TYR A 359 4.86 -0.14 -10.01
CA TYR A 359 5.85 -0.29 -8.94
C TYR A 359 6.60 1.00 -8.64
N ALA A 360 6.64 1.94 -9.59
CA ALA A 360 7.41 3.15 -9.51
C ALA A 360 6.56 4.40 -9.79
N VAL A 361 6.81 5.43 -8.99
CA VAL A 361 6.28 6.79 -9.15
C VAL A 361 7.46 7.69 -9.52
N ILE A 362 7.27 8.61 -10.46
CA ILE A 362 8.31 9.57 -10.86
C ILE A 362 8.01 10.90 -10.18
N ASN A 363 8.77 11.25 -9.16
CA ASN A 363 8.76 12.57 -8.57
C ASN A 363 9.70 13.48 -9.37
N LEU A 364 9.13 14.50 -10.03
CA LEU A 364 9.79 15.24 -11.12
C LEU A 364 11.16 15.80 -10.72
N GLY A 365 11.25 16.37 -9.52
CA GLY A 365 12.46 16.84 -8.88
C GLY A 365 12.11 17.35 -7.48
N ASN A 366 12.99 17.10 -6.51
CA ASN A 366 12.83 17.53 -5.14
C ASN A 366 12.78 19.05 -5.03
N GLU A 367 11.78 19.56 -4.30
CA GLU A 367 11.69 20.97 -3.88
C GLU A 367 12.18 21.97 -4.94
N PRO A 368 11.59 21.97 -6.14
CA PRO A 368 12.28 22.42 -7.34
C PRO A 368 12.46 23.93 -7.46
N PHE A 369 12.09 24.70 -6.43
CA PHE A 369 12.23 26.15 -6.35
C PHE A 369 12.48 26.57 -4.90
N GLY A 370 13.42 27.50 -4.70
CA GLY A 370 13.69 28.12 -3.40
C GLY A 370 12.72 29.27 -3.07
N ASN A 371 13.15 30.23 -2.26
CA ASN A 371 12.33 31.34 -1.76
C ASN A 371 12.31 32.58 -2.67
N ASN A 372 13.02 32.54 -3.80
CA ASN A 372 13.01 33.63 -4.76
C ASN A 372 11.63 33.72 -5.43
N GLN A 373 10.80 34.66 -4.97
CA GLN A 373 9.41 34.80 -5.39
C GLN A 373 9.25 34.95 -6.91
N GLN A 374 10.13 35.70 -7.57
CA GLN A 374 10.04 35.89 -9.02
C GLN A 374 10.28 34.58 -9.77
N VAL A 375 11.19 33.74 -9.28
CA VAL A 375 11.48 32.43 -9.88
C VAL A 375 10.38 31.44 -9.50
N SER A 376 9.96 31.38 -8.24
CA SER A 376 8.93 30.48 -7.74
C SER A 376 7.55 30.75 -8.34
N ALA A 377 7.24 31.99 -8.73
CA ALA A 377 6.03 32.31 -9.48
C ALA A 377 5.93 31.58 -10.84
N THR A 378 7.05 31.07 -11.37
CA THR A 378 7.07 30.28 -12.61
C THR A 378 6.81 28.78 -12.39
N TRP A 379 6.69 28.33 -11.13
CA TRP A 379 6.53 26.91 -10.77
C TRP A 379 5.48 26.20 -11.61
N ALA A 380 4.27 26.74 -11.72
CA ALA A 380 3.19 26.09 -12.47
C ALA A 380 3.56 25.86 -13.93
N SER A 381 4.13 26.86 -14.60
CA SER A 381 4.53 26.76 -16.01
C SER A 381 5.68 25.76 -16.23
N ALA A 382 6.67 25.75 -15.35
CA ALA A 382 7.81 24.85 -15.44
C ALA A 382 7.40 23.40 -15.16
N THR A 383 6.57 23.19 -14.15
CA THR A 383 6.03 21.87 -13.77
C THR A 383 5.13 21.31 -14.88
N SER A 384 4.22 22.12 -15.43
CA SER A 384 3.39 21.71 -16.58
C SER A 384 4.22 21.34 -17.81
N GLY A 385 5.27 22.13 -18.10
CA GLY A 385 6.21 21.83 -19.19
C GLY A 385 6.98 20.53 -18.96
N ALA A 386 7.42 20.28 -17.72
CA ALA A 386 8.10 19.06 -17.33
C ALA A 386 7.21 17.82 -17.52
N ILE A 387 5.96 17.87 -17.03
CA ILE A 387 4.97 16.82 -17.20
C ILE A 387 4.73 16.54 -18.68
N SER A 388 4.45 17.58 -19.47
CA SER A 388 4.18 17.47 -20.92
C SER A 388 5.32 16.77 -21.65
N ARG A 389 6.57 17.09 -21.32
CA ARG A 389 7.76 16.44 -21.91
C ARG A 389 7.90 14.97 -21.51
N LEU A 390 7.64 14.60 -20.26
CA LEU A 390 7.66 13.19 -19.84
C LEU A 390 6.56 12.37 -20.52
N ARG A 391 5.35 12.93 -20.64
CA ARG A 391 4.25 12.30 -21.39
C ARG A 391 4.59 12.13 -22.85
N ALA A 392 5.18 13.13 -23.50
CA ALA A 392 5.66 13.06 -24.89
C ALA A 392 6.77 12.01 -25.08
N ALA A 393 7.59 11.74 -24.05
CA ALA A 393 8.58 10.67 -24.04
C ALA A 393 7.98 9.27 -23.81
N GLY A 394 6.66 9.19 -23.59
CA GLY A 394 5.92 7.95 -23.39
C GLY A 394 6.03 7.37 -21.99
N LEU A 395 6.27 8.19 -20.96
CA LEU A 395 6.21 7.76 -19.56
C LEU A 395 4.78 7.89 -19.05
N GLN A 396 4.19 6.76 -18.63
CA GLN A 396 2.78 6.65 -18.20
C GLN A 396 2.61 6.53 -16.68
N HIS A 397 3.72 6.54 -15.94
CA HIS A 397 3.76 6.47 -14.47
C HIS A 397 2.87 7.54 -13.83
N LEU A 398 2.39 7.26 -12.63
CA LEU A 398 1.99 8.32 -11.70
C LEU A 398 3.18 9.28 -11.55
N LEU A 399 2.94 10.55 -11.86
CA LEU A 399 3.91 11.62 -11.64
C LEU A 399 3.65 12.27 -10.28
N MET A 400 4.71 12.72 -9.60
CA MET A 400 4.62 13.46 -8.34
C MET A 400 5.31 14.81 -8.49
N ALA A 401 4.60 15.90 -8.18
CA ALA A 401 5.10 17.26 -8.29
C ALA A 401 5.22 17.91 -6.91
N ASP A 402 6.46 18.26 -6.53
CA ASP A 402 6.74 18.96 -5.27
C ASP A 402 6.43 20.45 -5.38
N ALA A 403 6.00 21.03 -4.27
CA ALA A 403 5.79 22.46 -4.12
C ALA A 403 7.07 23.30 -4.31
N PRO A 404 6.93 24.59 -4.67
CA PRO A 404 8.03 25.54 -4.57
C PRO A 404 8.29 25.93 -3.10
N MET A 405 9.23 26.85 -2.89
CA MET A 405 9.60 27.37 -1.57
C MET A 405 10.16 26.28 -0.66
N TRP A 406 11.13 25.53 -1.17
CA TRP A 406 11.72 24.36 -0.50
C TRP A 406 10.65 23.32 -0.12
N GLY A 407 9.67 23.11 -1.01
CA GLY A 407 8.56 22.18 -0.79
C GLY A 407 7.52 22.60 0.25
N GLN A 408 7.75 23.66 1.02
CA GLN A 408 6.84 24.07 2.10
C GLN A 408 5.66 24.93 1.62
N ASP A 409 5.72 25.46 0.40
CA ASP A 409 4.64 26.24 -0.21
C ASP A 409 4.08 27.37 0.68
N TRP A 410 4.92 28.06 1.46
CA TRP A 410 4.43 29.06 2.42
C TRP A 410 3.73 30.27 1.77
N GLN A 411 3.89 30.45 0.45
CA GLN A 411 3.13 31.41 -0.35
C GLN A 411 1.90 30.84 -1.06
N ASN A 412 1.61 29.56 -0.85
CA ASN A 412 0.48 28.86 -1.46
C ASN A 412 0.50 28.86 -3.01
N ILE A 413 1.70 28.90 -3.61
CA ILE A 413 1.85 28.91 -5.06
C ILE A 413 1.38 27.56 -5.63
N MET A 414 1.81 26.44 -5.06
CA MET A 414 1.29 25.13 -5.48
C MET A 414 -0.19 25.03 -5.16
N ARG A 415 -0.61 25.35 -3.93
CA ARG A 415 -2.02 25.31 -3.51
C ARG A 415 -2.94 26.01 -4.51
N ASP A 416 -2.57 27.22 -4.94
CA ASP A 416 -3.43 28.06 -5.78
C ASP A 416 -3.32 27.73 -7.28
N ASN A 417 -2.28 27.01 -7.71
CA ASN A 417 -2.02 26.73 -9.13
C ASN A 417 -2.01 25.22 -9.49
N ALA A 418 -2.19 24.32 -8.53
CA ALA A 418 -2.15 22.88 -8.74
C ALA A 418 -3.18 22.40 -9.77
N ALA A 419 -4.38 23.01 -9.83
CA ALA A 419 -5.39 22.66 -10.84
C ALA A 419 -4.90 22.90 -12.28
N THR A 420 -4.16 23.99 -12.50
CA THR A 420 -3.54 24.30 -13.80
C THR A 420 -2.49 23.25 -14.18
N VAL A 421 -1.67 22.82 -13.22
CA VAL A 421 -0.65 21.78 -13.43
C VAL A 421 -1.30 20.42 -13.70
N PHE A 422 -2.33 20.07 -12.93
CA PHE A 422 -3.06 18.82 -13.10
C PHE A 422 -3.75 18.72 -14.46
N THR A 423 -4.28 19.84 -14.96
CA THR A 423 -4.92 19.91 -16.28
C THR A 423 -3.90 19.82 -17.42
N ALA A 424 -2.65 20.22 -17.19
CA ALA A 424 -1.58 20.10 -18.18
C ALA A 424 -1.06 18.66 -18.36
N ASP A 425 -1.35 17.77 -17.42
CA ASP A 425 -1.10 16.34 -17.61
C ASP A 425 -2.16 15.74 -18.52
N SER A 426 -1.79 15.37 -19.74
CA SER A 426 -2.69 14.72 -20.71
C SER A 426 -3.29 13.40 -20.22
N GLN A 427 -2.73 12.81 -19.15
CA GLN A 427 -3.26 11.59 -18.52
C GLN A 427 -3.97 11.87 -17.20
N HIS A 428 -3.99 13.13 -16.72
CA HIS A 428 -4.50 13.50 -15.39
C HIS A 428 -3.98 12.58 -14.27
N ASN A 429 -2.74 12.10 -14.42
CA ASN A 429 -2.12 11.12 -13.55
C ASN A 429 -0.91 11.74 -12.82
N THR A 430 -1.17 12.83 -12.13
CA THR A 430 -0.21 13.59 -11.34
C THR A 430 -0.73 13.79 -9.91
N VAL A 431 0.09 13.44 -8.91
CA VAL A 431 -0.13 13.75 -7.49
C VAL A 431 0.76 14.90 -7.03
N PHE A 432 0.24 15.75 -6.15
CA PHE A 432 1.01 16.85 -5.56
C PHE A 432 1.66 16.41 -4.26
N SER A 433 2.85 16.94 -4.00
CA SER A 433 3.65 16.64 -2.81
C SER A 433 3.96 17.92 -2.04
N ILE A 434 3.54 17.95 -0.77
CA ILE A 434 3.88 19.02 0.18
C ILE A 434 4.92 18.52 1.17
N HIS A 435 5.91 19.35 1.48
CA HIS A 435 6.93 19.06 2.49
C HIS A 435 6.63 19.87 3.74
N MET A 436 6.28 19.21 4.84
CA MET A 436 5.79 19.88 6.04
C MET A 436 6.89 19.96 7.11
N TYR A 437 7.58 21.10 7.16
CA TYR A 437 8.57 21.44 8.20
C TYR A 437 8.07 22.62 9.05
N GLY A 438 8.91 23.60 9.39
CA GLY A 438 8.56 24.64 10.36
C GLY A 438 7.41 25.57 9.95
N VAL A 439 7.02 25.61 8.67
CA VAL A 439 5.80 26.33 8.20
C VAL A 439 4.51 25.70 8.73
N TYR A 440 4.54 24.41 9.10
CA TYR A 440 3.38 23.64 9.52
C TYR A 440 3.50 23.24 10.99
N ASP A 441 3.75 24.23 11.84
CA ASP A 441 3.92 24.06 13.30
C ASP A 441 2.59 24.08 14.07
N THR A 442 1.47 24.38 13.39
CA THR A 442 0.13 24.28 13.98
C THR A 442 -0.83 23.36 13.23
N ALA A 443 -1.72 22.75 14.00
CA ALA A 443 -2.84 22.00 13.44
C ALA A 443 -3.73 22.81 12.49
N ALA A 444 -3.83 24.13 12.65
CA ALA A 444 -4.66 24.97 11.80
C ALA A 444 -4.09 25.09 10.39
N GLU A 445 -2.78 25.30 10.25
CA GLU A 445 -2.09 25.39 8.96
C GLU A 445 -2.16 24.06 8.20
N ILE A 446 -1.88 22.94 8.90
CA ILE A 446 -1.95 21.59 8.34
C ILE A 446 -3.35 21.29 7.80
N ASN A 447 -4.38 21.52 8.62
CA ASN A 447 -5.76 21.24 8.23
C ASN A 447 -6.21 22.14 7.08
N ALA A 448 -5.87 23.43 7.09
CA ALA A 448 -6.22 24.36 6.03
C ALA A 448 -5.60 23.93 4.68
N TYR A 449 -4.33 23.51 4.69
CA TYR A 449 -3.66 23.05 3.48
C TYR A 449 -4.31 21.76 2.94
N PHE A 450 -4.53 20.75 3.79
CA PHE A 450 -5.21 19.52 3.37
C PHE A 450 -6.63 19.76 2.84
N ASP A 451 -7.39 20.62 3.51
CA ASP A 451 -8.77 20.90 3.13
C ASP A 451 -8.85 21.69 1.82
N SER A 452 -7.83 22.52 1.50
CA SER A 452 -7.77 23.23 0.21
C SER A 452 -7.62 22.27 -0.97
N PHE A 453 -6.73 21.27 -0.89
CA PHE A 453 -6.57 20.25 -1.93
C PHE A 453 -7.80 19.36 -2.06
N ARG A 454 -8.40 18.95 -0.94
CA ARG A 454 -9.67 18.20 -0.94
C ARG A 454 -10.77 19.00 -1.63
N THR A 455 -10.90 20.28 -1.32
CA THR A 455 -11.92 21.17 -1.90
C THR A 455 -11.70 21.37 -3.41
N ALA A 456 -10.43 21.47 -3.83
CA ALA A 456 -10.06 21.55 -5.24
C ALA A 456 -10.23 20.22 -6.00
N GLY A 457 -10.49 19.10 -5.31
CA GLY A 457 -10.60 17.79 -5.93
C GLY A 457 -9.26 17.22 -6.41
N LEU A 458 -8.14 17.62 -5.79
CA LEU A 458 -6.79 17.26 -6.23
C LEU A 458 -6.13 16.25 -5.28
N PRO A 459 -5.35 15.29 -5.81
CA PRO A 459 -4.60 14.31 -5.00
C PRO A 459 -3.38 14.96 -4.31
N LEU A 460 -3.17 14.64 -3.04
CA LEU A 460 -2.08 15.18 -2.21
C LEU A 460 -1.37 14.08 -1.40
N VAL A 461 -0.05 14.21 -1.29
CA VAL A 461 0.83 13.42 -0.40
C VAL A 461 1.71 14.38 0.40
N VAL A 462 1.98 14.05 1.66
CA VAL A 462 3.05 14.70 2.43
C VAL A 462 4.36 13.98 2.09
N GLY A 463 5.11 14.49 1.10
CA GLY A 463 6.28 13.81 0.55
C GLY A 463 7.51 13.82 1.48
N GLU A 464 7.54 14.80 2.38
CA GLU A 464 8.52 14.91 3.46
C GLU A 464 7.91 15.59 4.68
N PHE A 465 8.36 15.21 5.86
CA PHE A 465 8.17 15.94 7.10
C PHE A 465 9.10 15.39 8.19
N GLY A 466 9.36 16.22 9.20
CA GLY A 466 10.11 15.87 10.41
C GLY A 466 9.30 16.11 11.68
N ASN A 467 9.95 16.02 12.85
CA ASN A 467 9.41 16.45 14.15
C ASN A 467 10.11 17.70 14.72
N MET A 468 11.16 18.17 14.04
CA MET A 468 11.95 19.35 14.38
C MET A 468 12.46 19.96 13.08
N HIS A 469 12.61 21.28 13.01
CA HIS A 469 13.30 21.93 11.90
C HIS A 469 13.83 23.31 12.32
N THR A 470 14.82 23.86 11.59
CA THR A 470 15.48 25.11 11.99
C THR A 470 14.59 26.36 11.85
N ASP A 471 13.54 26.29 11.05
CA ASP A 471 12.57 27.36 10.80
C ASP A 471 11.28 27.23 11.63
N GLY A 472 11.17 26.19 12.46
CA GLY A 472 10.00 25.90 13.30
C GLY A 472 9.89 24.41 13.60
N ASN A 473 9.12 24.04 14.63
CA ASN A 473 8.88 22.63 14.95
C ASN A 473 7.58 22.18 14.28
N PRO A 474 7.62 21.33 13.23
CA PRO A 474 6.41 20.79 12.61
C PRO A 474 5.56 20.02 13.64
N ASP A 475 4.23 20.11 13.52
CA ASP A 475 3.28 19.34 14.34
C ASP A 475 3.03 17.96 13.69
N GLU A 476 3.98 17.05 13.89
CA GLU A 476 4.00 15.71 13.29
C GLU A 476 2.81 14.84 13.76
N ASP A 477 2.32 15.07 14.98
CA ASP A 477 1.13 14.43 15.53
C ASP A 477 -0.09 14.77 14.69
N THR A 478 -0.31 16.07 14.40
CA THR A 478 -1.42 16.49 13.57
C THR A 478 -1.23 16.06 12.11
N ILE A 479 -0.03 16.18 11.54
CA ILE A 479 0.25 15.73 10.16
C ILE A 479 -0.19 14.28 9.99
N MET A 480 0.28 13.38 10.85
CA MET A 480 0.01 11.95 10.73
C MET A 480 -1.46 11.61 11.02
N ALA A 481 -2.06 12.20 12.06
CA ALA A 481 -3.45 11.96 12.41
C ALA A 481 -4.42 12.45 11.32
N GLN A 482 -4.20 13.66 10.79
CA GLN A 482 -5.09 14.27 9.80
C GLN A 482 -4.89 13.68 8.41
N ALA A 483 -3.66 13.26 8.05
CA ALA A 483 -3.40 12.49 6.84
C ALA A 483 -4.09 11.13 6.90
N GLN A 484 -3.99 10.41 8.04
CA GLN A 484 -4.71 9.14 8.24
C GLN A 484 -6.23 9.31 8.13
N ALA A 485 -6.79 10.32 8.79
CA ALA A 485 -8.24 10.57 8.76
C ALA A 485 -8.78 10.94 7.37
N ARG A 486 -7.94 11.51 6.50
CA ARG A 486 -8.29 11.92 5.13
C ARG A 486 -7.86 10.92 4.06
N GLY A 487 -7.16 9.84 4.42
CA GLY A 487 -6.60 8.89 3.46
C GLY A 487 -5.46 9.47 2.59
N LEU A 488 -4.75 10.49 3.09
CA LEU A 488 -3.59 11.07 2.41
C LEU A 488 -2.33 10.25 2.70
N GLY A 489 -1.43 10.15 1.73
CA GLY A 489 -0.12 9.54 1.88
C GLY A 489 0.84 10.41 2.69
N TYR A 490 1.80 9.80 3.38
CA TYR A 490 2.93 10.52 3.97
C TYR A 490 4.23 9.70 3.94
N LEU A 491 5.35 10.41 3.84
CA LEU A 491 6.70 9.86 3.76
C LEU A 491 7.62 10.66 4.70
N GLY A 492 8.12 10.04 5.76
CA GLY A 492 8.94 10.74 6.74
C GLY A 492 10.38 10.96 6.25
N TRP A 493 10.98 12.10 6.60
CA TRP A 493 12.40 12.39 6.34
C TRP A 493 13.23 12.17 7.61
N SER A 494 14.32 11.40 7.59
CA SER A 494 14.66 10.35 6.62
C SER A 494 15.30 9.14 7.33
N TRP A 495 15.56 8.05 6.61
CA TRP A 495 16.00 6.80 7.22
C TRP A 495 17.28 6.96 8.08
N SER A 496 18.32 7.59 7.53
CA SER A 496 19.60 7.88 8.20
C SER A 496 20.49 8.74 7.28
N GLY A 497 21.58 9.27 7.83
CA GLY A 497 22.67 9.86 7.05
C GLY A 497 22.50 11.36 6.75
N ASN A 498 21.62 12.04 7.50
CA ASN A 498 21.54 13.49 7.48
C ASN A 498 22.86 14.14 7.96
N SER A 499 23.17 15.32 7.43
CA SER A 499 24.30 16.12 7.90
C SER A 499 24.05 16.61 9.34
N SER A 500 25.11 17.02 10.04
CA SER A 500 25.06 17.33 11.48
C SER A 500 24.04 18.41 11.87
N ASP A 501 23.72 19.32 10.96
CA ASP A 501 22.76 20.40 11.11
C ASP A 501 21.29 19.94 11.06
N VAL A 502 21.02 18.76 10.49
CA VAL A 502 19.69 18.15 10.39
C VAL A 502 19.67 16.69 10.87
N ALA A 503 20.71 16.24 11.59
CA ALA A 503 20.85 14.87 12.08
C ALA A 503 19.73 14.44 13.06
N TYR A 504 19.00 15.39 13.63
CA TYR A 504 17.81 15.10 14.44
C TYR A 504 16.67 14.45 13.63
N LEU A 505 16.71 14.55 12.29
CA LEU A 505 15.75 13.92 11.37
C LEU A 505 16.11 12.47 11.00
N ASP A 506 17.27 11.95 11.43
CA ASP A 506 17.58 10.54 11.22
C ASP A 506 16.60 9.67 12.02
N MET A 507 15.96 8.70 11.37
CA MET A 507 15.14 7.69 12.07
C MET A 507 15.98 6.60 12.72
N THR A 508 17.15 6.31 12.13
CA THR A 508 18.09 5.30 12.63
C THR A 508 19.49 5.90 12.79
N ASN A 509 20.19 5.49 13.83
CA ASN A 509 21.59 5.83 14.00
C ASN A 509 22.45 4.93 13.08
N ASN A 510 23.23 5.52 12.18
CA ASN A 510 24.17 4.80 11.30
C ASN A 510 23.52 3.69 10.45
N PHE A 511 22.30 3.91 9.94
CA PHE A 511 21.54 2.92 9.16
C PHE A 511 21.23 1.61 9.92
N ASP A 512 21.35 1.59 11.26
CA ASP A 512 21.08 0.40 12.07
C ASP A 512 19.61 0.32 12.50
N PRO A 513 18.80 -0.61 11.96
CA PRO A 513 17.38 -0.74 12.32
C PRO A 513 17.15 -1.18 13.77
N ALA A 514 18.17 -1.67 14.48
CA ALA A 514 18.08 -2.00 15.89
C ALA A 514 18.32 -0.77 16.80
N ASN A 515 18.74 0.36 16.23
CA ASN A 515 19.13 1.57 16.96
C ASN A 515 18.36 2.80 16.44
N LEU A 516 17.07 2.84 16.77
CA LEU A 516 16.19 3.96 16.41
C LEU A 516 16.52 5.22 17.22
N THR A 517 16.36 6.37 16.59
CA THR A 517 16.32 7.66 17.30
C THR A 517 14.94 7.90 17.92
N ALA A 518 14.77 8.96 18.70
CA ALA A 518 13.46 9.36 19.21
C ALA A 518 12.47 9.65 18.07
N TRP A 519 12.94 10.25 16.97
CA TRP A 519 12.12 10.48 15.79
C TRP A 519 11.73 9.16 15.11
N GLY A 520 12.68 8.25 14.92
CA GLY A 520 12.41 6.92 14.36
C GLY A 520 11.38 6.14 15.17
N GLU A 521 11.48 6.15 16.50
CA GLU A 521 10.49 5.54 17.38
C GLU A 521 9.10 6.17 17.21
N ARG A 522 9.02 7.50 17.20
CA ARG A 522 7.75 8.23 17.01
C ARG A 522 7.12 7.91 15.66
N PHE A 523 7.88 7.98 14.58
CA PHE A 523 7.35 7.83 13.22
C PHE A 523 7.00 6.38 12.86
N LEU A 524 7.87 5.43 13.22
CA LEU A 524 7.71 4.03 12.82
C LEU A 524 6.74 3.28 13.75
N ASN A 525 6.87 3.46 15.07
CA ASN A 525 6.18 2.67 16.08
C ASN A 525 5.07 3.45 16.82
N GLY A 526 5.09 4.78 16.75
CA GLY A 526 4.13 5.64 17.45
C GLY A 526 2.71 5.67 16.86
N ALA A 527 1.85 6.47 17.49
CA ALA A 527 0.47 6.63 17.05
C ALA A 527 0.39 7.22 15.63
N ASN A 528 -0.54 6.70 14.85
CA ASN A 528 -0.67 6.91 13.41
C ASN A 528 0.62 6.61 12.63
N GLY A 529 1.59 5.89 13.21
CA GLY A 529 2.87 5.54 12.59
C GLY A 529 2.78 4.45 11.54
N ILE A 530 3.93 4.15 10.93
CA ILE A 530 4.03 3.18 9.83
C ILE A 530 3.47 1.81 10.24
N ARG A 531 3.90 1.25 11.38
CA ARG A 531 3.44 -0.08 11.83
C ARG A 531 1.93 -0.14 12.06
N GLN A 532 1.31 0.98 12.44
CA GLN A 532 -0.11 1.02 12.77
C GLN A 532 -0.99 1.18 11.53
N THR A 533 -0.53 1.93 10.52
CA THR A 533 -1.42 2.41 9.46
C THR A 533 -1.07 1.92 8.06
N SER A 534 0.16 1.43 7.85
CA SER A 534 0.63 0.98 6.55
C SER A 534 -0.09 -0.28 6.09
N LYS A 535 -0.47 -0.28 4.81
CA LYS A 535 -1.02 -1.44 4.10
C LYS A 535 -0.20 -1.66 2.84
N GLU A 536 0.29 -2.87 2.66
CA GLU A 536 1.08 -3.21 1.47
C GLU A 536 0.25 -3.00 0.19
N ALA A 537 0.90 -2.60 -0.90
CA ALA A 537 0.24 -2.51 -2.20
C ALA A 537 -0.28 -3.88 -2.65
N THR A 538 -1.51 -3.91 -3.16
CA THR A 538 -2.20 -5.14 -3.61
C THR A 538 -1.50 -5.82 -4.77
N ILE A 539 -0.72 -5.09 -5.58
CA ILE A 539 0.13 -5.66 -6.64
C ILE A 539 1.16 -6.66 -6.11
N TYR A 540 1.56 -6.55 -4.84
CA TYR A 540 2.42 -7.53 -4.19
C TYR A 540 1.62 -8.64 -3.47
N GLY A 541 0.30 -8.47 -3.30
CA GLY A 541 -0.56 -9.33 -2.49
C GLY A 541 -1.11 -8.65 -1.24
N GLY A 542 -0.91 -7.34 -1.07
CA GLY A 542 -1.38 -6.54 0.08
C GLY A 542 -2.89 -6.21 0.10
N GLY A 543 -3.65 -6.81 -0.81
CA GLY A 543 -5.11 -6.75 -0.80
C GLY A 543 -5.66 -7.81 -1.73
N SER A 544 -6.16 -8.87 -1.13
CA SER A 544 -7.27 -9.59 -1.71
C SER A 544 -8.48 -9.23 -0.87
N GLY A 545 -9.68 -9.23 -1.44
CA GLY A 545 -10.95 -9.13 -0.71
C GLY A 545 -11.20 -10.34 0.20
N ASP A 546 -10.13 -10.88 0.81
CA ASP A 546 -10.18 -11.93 1.78
C ASP A 546 -10.68 -11.36 3.10
N THR A 547 -11.94 -11.67 3.34
CA THR A 547 -12.66 -11.37 4.58
C THR A 547 -12.84 -12.62 5.43
N GLU A 548 -12.33 -13.75 4.96
CA GLU A 548 -12.44 -15.01 5.64
C GLU A 548 -11.31 -15.09 6.66
N ALA A 549 -11.66 -15.31 7.93
CA ALA A 549 -10.63 -15.51 8.93
C ALA A 549 -10.02 -16.91 8.77
N PRO A 550 -8.71 -17.07 9.04
CA PRO A 550 -8.09 -18.38 9.06
C PRO A 550 -8.82 -19.36 9.99
N SER A 551 -8.72 -20.65 9.69
CA SER A 551 -9.24 -21.70 10.56
C SER A 551 -8.61 -21.59 11.96
N VAL A 552 -9.32 -22.03 13.00
CA VAL A 552 -8.78 -22.05 14.37
C VAL A 552 -7.54 -22.97 14.42
N PRO A 553 -6.39 -22.51 14.95
CA PRO A 553 -5.22 -23.37 15.12
C PRO A 553 -5.51 -24.55 16.03
N GLY A 554 -4.76 -25.65 15.88
CA GLY A 554 -4.85 -26.76 16.82
C GLY A 554 -4.52 -26.33 18.25
N THR A 555 -5.11 -27.00 19.26
CA THR A 555 -4.75 -26.76 20.67
C THR A 555 -3.24 -26.94 20.87
N PRO A 556 -2.53 -25.96 21.45
CA PRO A 556 -1.08 -26.05 21.60
C PRO A 556 -0.65 -27.24 22.45
N ALA A 557 0.36 -27.96 22.01
CA ALA A 557 1.10 -28.92 22.81
C ALA A 557 2.31 -28.23 23.44
N VAL A 558 2.48 -28.40 24.76
CA VAL A 558 3.60 -27.80 25.50
C VAL A 558 4.66 -28.85 25.79
N SER A 559 5.92 -28.49 25.56
CA SER A 559 7.10 -29.32 25.75
C SER A 559 8.28 -28.48 26.27
N ALA A 560 9.44 -29.13 26.49
CA ALA A 560 10.67 -28.46 26.96
C ALA A 560 10.45 -27.54 28.18
N VAL A 561 9.61 -27.99 29.12
CA VAL A 561 9.20 -27.20 30.29
C VAL A 561 10.34 -27.13 31.29
N THR A 562 10.84 -25.93 31.55
CA THR A 562 11.88 -25.63 32.54
C THR A 562 11.28 -24.83 33.71
N SER A 563 12.13 -24.38 34.63
CA SER A 563 11.73 -23.43 35.67
C SER A 563 11.44 -22.03 35.13
N SER A 564 11.88 -21.69 33.90
CA SER A 564 11.77 -20.34 33.35
C SER A 564 11.32 -20.27 31.88
N GLY A 565 10.80 -21.35 31.31
CA GLY A 565 10.36 -21.36 29.92
C GLY A 565 9.67 -22.65 29.51
N ALA A 566 8.99 -22.59 28.37
CA ALA A 566 8.31 -23.72 27.74
C ALA A 566 8.22 -23.51 26.23
N THR A 567 8.22 -24.60 25.46
CA THR A 567 8.04 -24.57 24.00
C THR A 567 6.66 -25.06 23.63
N LEU A 568 5.94 -24.27 22.85
CA LEU A 568 4.62 -24.55 22.32
C LEU A 568 4.72 -24.93 20.85
N THR A 569 3.96 -25.96 20.46
CA THR A 569 3.76 -26.36 19.07
C THR A 569 2.27 -26.60 18.81
N TRP A 570 1.79 -26.37 17.60
CA TRP A 570 0.38 -26.61 17.25
C TRP A 570 0.22 -27.09 15.81
N THR A 571 -0.98 -27.57 15.47
CA THR A 571 -1.33 -27.86 14.09
C THR A 571 -1.64 -26.55 13.37
N ALA A 572 -1.10 -26.40 12.15
CA ALA A 572 -1.28 -25.20 11.33
C ALA A 572 -2.76 -24.94 11.02
N SER A 573 -3.12 -23.67 10.95
CA SER A 573 -4.37 -23.22 10.36
C SER A 573 -4.29 -23.27 8.84
N THR A 574 -5.44 -23.39 8.20
CA THR A 574 -5.62 -23.18 6.76
C THR A 574 -6.45 -21.93 6.53
N ASP A 575 -6.30 -21.35 5.35
CA ASP A 575 -7.01 -20.16 4.94
C ASP A 575 -7.21 -20.21 3.42
N ASN A 576 -8.19 -19.47 2.89
CA ASN A 576 -8.50 -19.45 1.46
C ASN A 576 -7.39 -18.78 0.62
N VAL A 577 -6.59 -17.89 1.20
CA VAL A 577 -5.44 -17.21 0.58
C VAL A 577 -4.14 -17.62 1.24
N GLY A 578 -4.08 -17.57 2.57
CA GLY A 578 -2.93 -18.07 3.32
C GLY A 578 -2.74 -17.45 4.71
N VAL A 579 -2.26 -18.30 5.63
CA VAL A 579 -1.92 -17.89 6.99
C VAL A 579 -0.51 -17.30 7.02
N THR A 580 -0.37 -16.06 7.50
CA THR A 580 0.91 -15.32 7.56
C THR A 580 1.57 -15.40 8.93
N GLY A 581 0.82 -15.72 9.98
CA GLY A 581 1.41 -15.95 11.30
C GLY A 581 0.40 -16.26 12.40
N TYR A 582 0.92 -16.37 13.62
CA TYR A 582 0.16 -16.73 14.80
C TYR A 582 0.50 -15.80 15.97
N ASP A 583 -0.51 -15.39 16.73
CA ASP A 583 -0.34 -14.74 18.02
C ASP A 583 -0.43 -15.78 19.14
N VAL A 584 0.53 -15.77 20.07
CA VAL A 584 0.54 -16.63 21.25
C VAL A 584 0.04 -15.83 22.44
N LEU A 585 -1.06 -16.30 23.05
CA LEU A 585 -1.68 -15.68 24.20
C LEU A 585 -1.39 -16.49 25.45
N ARG A 586 -1.05 -15.82 26.56
CA ARG A 586 -0.76 -16.42 27.86
C ARG A 586 -1.61 -15.79 28.96
N ALA A 587 -1.97 -16.59 29.96
CA ALA A 587 -2.60 -16.14 31.20
C ALA A 587 -1.98 -16.85 32.42
N SER A 588 -1.77 -16.10 33.51
CA SER A 588 -1.34 -16.58 34.82
C SER A 588 -2.51 -16.39 35.81
N GLY A 589 -3.57 -17.18 35.63
CA GLY A 589 -4.92 -16.83 36.12
C GLY A 589 -5.57 -15.70 35.29
N GLY A 590 -6.87 -15.45 35.47
CA GLY A 590 -7.55 -14.31 34.82
C GLY A 590 -7.59 -14.32 33.28
N THR A 591 -7.40 -13.15 32.67
CA THR A 591 -7.50 -12.87 31.22
C THR A 591 -6.23 -13.24 30.45
N PHE A 592 -6.39 -13.57 29.16
CA PHE A 592 -5.29 -13.85 28.25
C PHE A 592 -4.73 -12.58 27.62
N ALA A 593 -3.41 -12.47 27.53
CA ALA A 593 -2.70 -11.40 26.84
C ALA A 593 -1.73 -11.98 25.80
N VAL A 594 -1.50 -11.28 24.70
CA VAL A 594 -0.51 -11.66 23.69
C VAL A 594 0.89 -11.52 24.29
N VAL A 595 1.70 -12.57 24.21
CA VAL A 595 3.09 -12.60 24.73
C VAL A 595 4.13 -12.78 23.65
N GLY A 596 3.70 -13.05 22.42
CA GLY A 596 4.58 -13.14 21.26
C GLY A 596 3.81 -13.50 19.99
N SER A 597 4.53 -13.47 18.86
CA SER A 597 4.00 -13.92 17.57
C SER A 597 5.07 -14.69 16.79
N THR A 598 4.65 -15.53 15.85
CA THR A 598 5.53 -16.39 15.04
C THR A 598 4.90 -16.66 13.68
N ALA A 599 5.71 -16.78 12.63
CA ALA A 599 5.25 -17.21 11.30
C ALA A 599 5.14 -18.75 11.17
N THR A 600 5.69 -19.49 12.15
CA THR A 600 5.71 -20.95 12.15
C THR A 600 4.76 -21.51 13.21
N THR A 601 4.52 -22.82 13.21
CA THR A 601 3.65 -23.48 14.20
C THR A 601 4.35 -23.83 15.51
N SER A 602 5.36 -23.03 15.89
CA SER A 602 6.16 -23.22 17.10
C SER A 602 6.55 -21.88 17.72
N PHE A 603 6.55 -21.82 19.06
CA PHE A 603 6.96 -20.65 19.83
C PHE A 603 7.58 -21.08 21.17
N THR A 604 8.73 -20.48 21.53
CA THR A 604 9.35 -20.70 22.84
C THR A 604 9.10 -19.49 23.73
N ASP A 605 8.35 -19.69 24.80
CA ASP A 605 8.10 -18.68 25.81
C ASP A 605 9.16 -18.77 26.91
N SER A 606 9.74 -17.63 27.29
CA SER A 606 10.87 -17.54 28.22
C SER A 606 10.61 -16.48 29.28
N GLY A 607 11.40 -16.50 30.36
CA GLY A 607 11.22 -15.59 31.50
C GLY A 607 10.00 -15.93 32.38
N LEU A 608 9.55 -17.18 32.36
CA LEU A 608 8.46 -17.65 33.22
C LEU A 608 8.91 -17.74 34.69
N ALA A 609 7.96 -17.54 35.60
CA ALA A 609 8.19 -17.82 37.02
C ALA A 609 8.16 -19.34 37.25
N ALA A 610 8.99 -19.83 38.17
CA ALA A 610 9.03 -21.24 38.51
C ALA A 610 7.83 -21.66 39.37
N SER A 611 7.53 -22.96 39.42
CA SER A 611 6.37 -23.52 40.14
C SER A 611 5.04 -22.81 39.83
N SER A 612 4.91 -22.21 38.64
CA SER A 612 3.79 -21.35 38.28
C SER A 612 3.02 -21.95 37.11
N THR A 613 1.69 -21.90 37.20
CA THR A 613 0.81 -22.46 36.16
C THR A 613 0.45 -21.38 35.16
N TYR A 614 0.76 -21.65 33.89
CA TYR A 614 0.44 -20.81 32.75
C TYR A 614 -0.55 -21.53 31.84
N ARG A 615 -1.49 -20.75 31.32
CA ARG A 615 -2.44 -21.18 30.29
C ARG A 615 -2.10 -20.49 28.98
N TYR A 616 -2.16 -21.23 27.88
CA TYR A 616 -1.84 -20.74 26.56
C TYR A 616 -2.97 -20.98 25.56
N GLN A 617 -3.15 -20.03 24.66
CA GLN A 617 -3.97 -20.16 23.45
C GLN A 617 -3.20 -19.56 22.28
N VAL A 618 -3.58 -19.95 21.07
CA VAL A 618 -3.01 -19.43 19.83
C VAL A 618 -4.15 -19.02 18.90
N ARG A 619 -3.99 -17.92 18.17
CA ARG A 619 -4.86 -17.57 17.03
C ARG A 619 -4.01 -17.33 15.79
N ALA A 620 -4.56 -17.64 14.62
CA ALA A 620 -3.93 -17.39 13.33
C ALA A 620 -4.30 -16.01 12.78
N ARG A 621 -3.43 -15.50 11.90
CA ARG A 621 -3.61 -14.27 11.11
C ARG A 621 -3.25 -14.53 9.66
N ASP A 622 -3.98 -13.90 8.75
CA ASP A 622 -3.66 -13.88 7.32
C ASP A 622 -2.99 -12.57 6.91
N ALA A 623 -2.79 -12.37 5.60
CA ALA A 623 -2.22 -11.16 5.03
C ALA A 623 -3.22 -9.98 5.01
N ALA A 624 -4.53 -10.26 5.04
CA ALA A 624 -5.60 -9.28 5.04
C ALA A 624 -5.87 -8.68 6.44
N GLY A 625 -5.31 -9.28 7.49
CA GLY A 625 -5.45 -8.87 8.88
C GLY A 625 -6.63 -9.54 9.60
N ASN A 626 -7.30 -10.53 9.00
CA ASN A 626 -8.32 -11.28 9.73
C ASN A 626 -7.65 -12.16 10.79
N THR A 627 -8.36 -12.37 11.90
CA THR A 627 -7.88 -13.18 13.02
C THR A 627 -8.83 -14.34 13.25
N SER A 628 -8.29 -15.55 13.40
CA SER A 628 -9.11 -16.69 13.80
C SER A 628 -9.64 -16.52 15.23
N ALA A 629 -10.65 -17.31 15.60
CA ALA A 629 -10.92 -17.54 17.02
C ALA A 629 -9.69 -18.18 17.70
N ALA A 630 -9.56 -18.00 19.01
CA ALA A 630 -8.48 -18.59 19.79
C ALA A 630 -8.65 -20.12 19.88
N SER A 631 -7.53 -20.84 19.85
CA SER A 631 -7.47 -22.30 20.03
C SER A 631 -8.03 -22.74 21.38
N GLY A 632 -8.11 -24.07 21.56
CA GLY A 632 -8.23 -24.66 22.90
C GLY A 632 -7.07 -24.23 23.81
N ILE A 633 -7.31 -24.30 25.13
CA ILE A 633 -6.34 -23.90 26.15
C ILE A 633 -5.39 -25.05 26.46
N ALA A 634 -4.09 -24.78 26.37
CA ALA A 634 -3.05 -25.65 26.92
C ALA A 634 -2.64 -25.13 28.30
N SER A 635 -2.48 -26.01 29.29
CA SER A 635 -2.01 -25.64 30.63
C SER A 635 -0.68 -26.31 30.92
N VAL A 636 0.25 -25.55 31.48
CA VAL A 636 1.55 -26.05 31.90
C VAL A 636 1.92 -25.44 33.24
N THR A 637 2.49 -26.26 34.12
CA THR A 637 3.13 -25.77 35.34
C THR A 637 4.63 -25.83 35.11
N THR A 638 5.31 -24.68 35.22
CA THR A 638 6.77 -24.66 35.15
C THR A 638 7.35 -25.53 36.24
N SER A 639 8.48 -26.17 35.94
CA SER A 639 9.16 -27.00 36.91
C SER A 639 9.49 -26.16 38.16
N PRO A 640 9.57 -26.78 39.35
CA PRO A 640 10.07 -26.08 40.52
C PRO A 640 11.35 -25.35 40.20
N GLY A 641 11.51 -24.18 40.80
CA GLY A 641 12.70 -23.34 40.64
C GLY A 641 13.90 -24.04 41.25
N GLY A 642 14.48 -24.99 40.54
CA GLY A 642 15.90 -25.26 40.64
C GLY A 642 16.56 -24.03 40.04
N GLY A 643 17.05 -23.14 40.90
CA GLY A 643 17.79 -21.96 40.45
C GLY A 643 18.83 -22.37 39.41
N THR A 644 19.11 -21.47 38.48
CA THR A 644 20.36 -21.50 37.69
C THR A 644 21.47 -22.01 38.61
N GLY A 645 22.03 -23.19 38.28
CA GLY A 645 22.74 -24.04 39.21
C GLY A 645 23.46 -23.29 40.31
N ALA A 646 22.99 -23.49 41.54
CA ALA A 646 23.80 -23.39 42.74
C ALA A 646 24.97 -24.40 42.73
N CYS A 647 25.50 -24.76 41.56
CA CYS A 647 26.69 -25.56 41.43
C CYS A 647 27.56 -25.14 40.24
N LYS A 648 28.86 -25.20 40.47
CA LYS A 648 29.91 -25.12 39.46
C LYS A 648 30.65 -26.45 39.43
N VAL A 649 30.93 -26.99 38.24
CA VAL A 649 31.70 -28.20 38.06
C VAL A 649 32.92 -27.92 37.20
N THR A 650 34.10 -28.23 37.73
CA THR A 650 35.36 -28.22 36.98
C THR A 650 35.76 -29.66 36.70
N TYR A 651 36.00 -29.99 35.44
CA TYR A 651 36.45 -31.31 34.99
C TYR A 651 37.81 -31.19 34.31
N ALA A 652 38.79 -31.96 34.79
CA ALA A 652 40.12 -32.03 34.19
C ALA A 652 40.51 -33.48 33.94
N ALA A 653 40.97 -33.79 32.73
CA ALA A 653 41.48 -35.12 32.38
C ALA A 653 42.94 -35.06 31.94
N SER A 654 43.75 -36.00 32.42
CA SER A 654 45.13 -36.20 31.98
C SER A 654 45.25 -37.56 31.30
N ASN A 655 45.63 -37.55 30.02
CA ASN A 655 45.76 -38.75 29.21
C ASN A 655 47.14 -39.40 29.41
N TRP A 656 47.19 -40.73 29.38
CA TRP A 656 48.40 -41.53 29.51
C TRP A 656 48.29 -42.84 28.70
N GLY A 657 49.34 -43.67 28.73
CA GLY A 657 49.33 -45.01 28.11
C GLY A 657 49.38 -45.03 26.56
N GLY A 658 49.77 -43.93 25.91
CA GLY A 658 49.79 -43.83 24.44
C GLY A 658 48.44 -43.47 23.83
N GLY A 659 47.51 -42.93 24.63
CA GLY A 659 46.23 -42.40 24.14
C GLY A 659 45.04 -43.33 24.31
N ASN A 660 45.13 -44.29 25.22
CA ASN A 660 44.07 -45.24 25.53
C ASN A 660 43.61 -45.19 27.00
N GLY A 661 44.32 -44.47 27.87
CA GLY A 661 44.00 -44.30 29.29
C GLY A 661 43.96 -42.82 29.69
N PHE A 662 43.15 -42.50 30.70
CA PHE A 662 43.09 -41.17 31.29
C PHE A 662 42.74 -41.21 32.77
N THR A 663 43.12 -40.17 33.48
CA THR A 663 42.70 -39.89 34.85
C THR A 663 41.86 -38.62 34.85
N ALA A 664 40.64 -38.69 35.38
CA ALA A 664 39.74 -37.55 35.52
C ALA A 664 39.64 -37.09 36.98
N ASN A 665 39.77 -35.79 37.19
CA ASN A 665 39.51 -35.10 38.44
C ASN A 665 38.33 -34.15 38.24
N ILE A 666 37.37 -34.20 39.16
CA ILE A 666 36.16 -33.40 39.12
C ILE A 666 35.99 -32.67 40.45
N THR A 667 35.79 -31.36 40.38
CA THR A 667 35.43 -30.54 41.54
C THR A 667 33.98 -30.11 41.41
N VAL A 668 33.17 -30.45 42.39
CA VAL A 668 31.77 -30.00 42.51
C VAL A 668 31.73 -28.91 43.58
N THR A 669 31.38 -27.68 43.19
CA THR A 669 31.25 -26.53 44.09
C THR A 669 29.78 -26.18 44.24
N ASN A 670 29.30 -25.95 45.47
CA ASN A 670 27.99 -25.35 45.70
C ASN A 670 28.10 -23.83 45.58
N THR A 671 27.53 -23.23 44.53
CA THR A 671 27.50 -21.77 44.31
C THR A 671 26.20 -21.13 44.80
N GLY A 672 25.31 -21.90 45.41
CA GLY A 672 24.05 -21.40 45.97
C GLY A 672 24.17 -20.88 47.40
N ALA A 673 23.09 -20.25 47.85
CA ALA A 673 22.98 -19.67 49.19
C ALA A 673 22.59 -20.68 50.29
N SER A 674 22.24 -21.92 49.93
CA SER A 674 21.81 -22.97 50.87
C SER A 674 22.74 -24.18 50.84
N THR A 675 22.87 -24.86 51.98
CA THR A 675 23.66 -26.10 52.10
C THR A 675 23.00 -27.25 51.34
N VAL A 676 23.77 -27.94 50.49
CA VAL A 676 23.36 -29.20 49.86
C VAL A 676 23.67 -30.35 50.79
N THR A 677 22.68 -31.20 51.08
CA THR A 677 22.84 -32.41 51.92
C THR A 677 22.46 -33.64 51.11
N GLY A 678 23.44 -34.51 50.85
CA GLY A 678 23.34 -35.57 49.86
C GLY A 678 23.45 -35.00 48.44
N TRP A 679 24.38 -35.50 47.63
CA TRP A 679 24.51 -35.06 46.25
C TRP A 679 24.85 -36.20 45.29
N THR A 680 24.27 -36.11 44.10
CA THR A 680 24.54 -36.97 42.95
C THR A 680 24.86 -36.09 41.76
N LEU A 681 26.09 -36.18 41.27
CA LEU A 681 26.53 -35.57 40.02
C LEU A 681 26.17 -36.51 38.86
N ALA A 682 25.66 -35.98 37.76
CA ALA A 682 25.47 -36.72 36.52
C ALA A 682 26.04 -35.94 35.32
N PHE A 683 26.63 -36.66 34.38
CA PHE A 683 27.12 -36.14 33.10
C PHE A 683 27.17 -37.26 32.05
N THR A 684 27.39 -36.88 30.79
CA THR A 684 27.50 -37.83 29.67
C THR A 684 28.81 -37.64 28.94
N PHE A 685 29.51 -38.74 28.65
CA PHE A 685 30.68 -38.71 27.79
C PHE A 685 30.29 -38.52 26.32
N ALA A 686 31.03 -37.67 25.61
CA ALA A 686 30.78 -37.36 24.20
C ALA A 686 31.49 -38.32 23.21
N GLY A 687 32.33 -39.24 23.70
CA GLY A 687 33.06 -40.20 22.88
C GLY A 687 33.03 -41.62 23.46
N GLY A 688 34.01 -42.44 23.06
CA GLY A 688 34.13 -43.84 23.51
C GLY A 688 34.70 -44.03 24.92
N GLN A 689 34.55 -43.06 25.82
CA GLN A 689 35.11 -43.15 27.18
C GLN A 689 34.41 -44.22 28.03
N ARG A 690 35.21 -44.99 28.78
CA ARG A 690 34.77 -45.99 29.76
C ARG A 690 35.52 -45.81 31.08
N MET A 691 34.78 -45.78 32.18
CA MET A 691 35.33 -45.69 33.52
C MET A 691 35.91 -47.04 33.95
N THR A 692 37.04 -46.99 34.65
CA THR A 692 37.60 -48.12 35.39
C THR A 692 37.30 -47.91 36.87
N LEU A 693 36.48 -48.77 37.45
CA LEU A 693 36.12 -48.71 38.86
C LEU A 693 37.09 -49.53 39.72
N PRO A 694 37.32 -49.13 40.99
CA PRO A 694 36.68 -48.02 41.70
C PRO A 694 37.28 -46.64 41.35
N GLY A 695 36.44 -45.60 41.40
CA GLY A 695 36.91 -44.23 41.53
C GLY A 695 37.16 -43.84 43.00
N TRP A 696 37.47 -42.57 43.25
CA TRP A 696 37.62 -42.01 44.60
C TRP A 696 36.71 -40.81 44.83
N GLY A 697 36.37 -40.56 46.09
CA GLY A 697 35.55 -39.42 46.51
C GLY A 697 34.05 -39.55 46.21
N ALA A 698 33.61 -40.51 45.42
CA ALA A 698 32.21 -40.82 45.16
C ALA A 698 32.00 -42.30 44.81
N THR A 699 30.77 -42.77 44.94
CA THR A 699 30.32 -44.02 44.36
C THR A 699 29.91 -43.74 42.91
N PHE A 700 30.62 -44.32 41.95
CA PHE A 700 30.39 -44.10 40.53
C PHE A 700 29.64 -45.25 39.88
N ALA A 701 28.80 -44.92 38.90
CA ALA A 701 28.19 -45.87 37.98
C ALA A 701 28.20 -45.30 36.56
N GLN A 702 28.38 -46.16 35.57
CA GLN A 702 28.29 -45.82 34.15
C GLN A 702 27.33 -46.78 33.44
N SER A 703 26.38 -46.25 32.68
CA SER A 703 25.51 -47.00 31.77
C SER A 703 25.56 -46.36 30.39
N GLY A 704 26.08 -47.09 29.40
CA GLY A 704 26.41 -46.51 28.10
C GLY A 704 27.41 -45.35 28.25
N SER A 705 27.04 -44.16 27.78
CA SER A 705 27.82 -42.93 27.91
C SER A 705 27.47 -42.11 29.17
N SER A 706 26.39 -42.44 29.87
CA SER A 706 25.93 -41.71 31.04
C SER A 706 26.67 -42.15 32.30
N VAL A 707 27.12 -41.18 33.09
CA VAL A 707 27.85 -41.36 34.35
C VAL A 707 27.10 -40.70 35.49
N THR A 708 27.01 -41.39 36.62
CA THR A 708 26.55 -40.84 37.89
C THR A 708 27.61 -41.02 38.96
N ALA A 709 27.79 -40.01 39.82
CA ALA A 709 28.68 -40.03 40.97
C ALA A 709 27.94 -39.53 42.21
N THR A 710 27.72 -40.41 43.18
CA THR A 710 27.02 -40.08 44.44
C THR A 710 28.02 -39.93 45.58
N ASN A 711 27.79 -38.94 46.44
CA ASN A 711 28.63 -38.65 47.59
C ASN A 711 28.87 -39.89 48.47
N VAL A 712 30.02 -39.93 49.13
CA VAL A 712 30.31 -40.89 50.22
C VAL A 712 29.94 -40.25 51.57
N SER A 713 30.00 -41.03 52.64
CA SER A 713 29.49 -40.62 53.97
C SER A 713 30.11 -39.33 54.52
N TRP A 714 31.37 -39.04 54.18
CA TRP A 714 32.12 -37.91 54.75
C TRP A 714 32.07 -36.61 53.90
N ASN A 715 31.58 -36.65 52.67
CA ASN A 715 31.46 -35.45 51.81
C ASN A 715 30.04 -35.15 51.34
N GLY A 716 29.03 -35.73 51.99
CA GLY A 716 27.63 -35.52 51.60
C GLY A 716 27.09 -34.10 51.81
N THR A 717 27.77 -33.26 52.60
CA THR A 717 27.30 -31.91 52.90
C THR A 717 28.19 -30.86 52.23
N LEU A 718 27.60 -30.00 51.41
CA LEU A 718 28.27 -28.86 50.77
C LEU A 718 27.58 -27.57 51.20
N ALA A 719 28.19 -26.83 52.13
CA ALA A 719 27.75 -25.46 52.47
C ALA A 719 27.90 -24.51 51.26
N PRO A 720 27.27 -23.33 51.26
CA PRO A 720 27.53 -22.29 50.27
C PRO A 720 29.04 -22.07 50.04
N ASN A 721 29.47 -22.06 48.78
CA ASN A 721 30.86 -21.98 48.30
C ASN A 721 31.79 -23.15 48.69
N ALA A 722 31.29 -24.20 49.36
CA ALA A 722 32.08 -25.40 49.64
C ALA A 722 32.19 -26.30 48.39
N SER A 723 33.25 -27.11 48.33
CA SER A 723 33.51 -28.01 47.21
C SER A 723 33.83 -29.44 47.66
N ALA A 724 33.49 -30.42 46.82
CA ALA A 724 33.94 -31.80 46.91
C ALA A 724 34.78 -32.18 45.68
N GLY A 725 35.95 -32.76 45.91
CA GLY A 725 36.81 -33.33 44.87
C GLY A 725 36.58 -34.84 44.73
N ILE A 726 36.36 -35.30 43.50
CA ILE A 726 36.19 -36.71 43.15
C ILE A 726 37.00 -37.04 41.90
N GLY A 727 37.21 -38.33 41.61
CA GLY A 727 37.90 -38.72 40.39
C GLY A 727 37.89 -40.21 40.12
N PHE A 728 38.38 -40.57 38.94
CA PHE A 728 38.47 -41.95 38.47
C PHE A 728 39.53 -42.09 37.38
N ASN A 729 39.94 -43.34 37.13
CA ASN A 729 40.69 -43.70 35.92
C ASN A 729 39.72 -44.24 34.86
N GLY A 730 40.04 -44.08 33.58
CA GLY A 730 39.23 -44.57 32.48
C GLY A 730 40.04 -44.84 31.22
N SER A 731 39.38 -45.42 30.23
CA SER A 731 39.90 -45.64 28.88
C SER A 731 39.06 -44.91 27.85
N TYR A 732 39.59 -44.64 26.66
CA TYR A 732 38.82 -44.04 25.57
C TYR A 732 39.28 -44.57 24.21
N SER A 733 38.40 -44.51 23.21
CA SER A 733 38.72 -44.80 21.80
C SER A 733 38.58 -43.54 20.96
N GLY A 734 39.63 -43.18 20.21
CA GLY A 734 39.65 -41.96 19.39
C GLY A 734 40.06 -40.74 20.21
N SER A 735 39.10 -39.86 20.53
CA SER A 735 39.33 -38.64 21.30
C SER A 735 38.75 -38.72 22.72
N ASN A 736 39.28 -37.90 23.63
CA ASN A 736 38.80 -37.79 25.01
C ASN A 736 38.29 -36.36 25.31
N PRO A 737 37.18 -35.91 24.70
CA PRO A 737 36.59 -34.61 25.01
C PRO A 737 36.06 -34.57 26.45
N ALA A 738 36.25 -33.44 27.13
CA ALA A 738 35.60 -33.18 28.41
C ALA A 738 34.07 -33.12 28.26
N PRO A 739 33.29 -33.62 29.23
CA PRO A 739 31.84 -33.42 29.24
C PRO A 739 31.51 -31.92 29.32
N THR A 740 30.49 -31.50 28.56
CA THR A 740 30.09 -30.08 28.46
C THR A 740 28.86 -29.74 29.29
N SER A 741 28.19 -30.74 29.86
CA SER A 741 26.98 -30.55 30.68
C SER A 741 27.02 -31.46 31.90
N PHE A 742 26.68 -30.88 33.05
CA PHE A 742 26.67 -31.53 34.35
C PHE A 742 25.38 -31.16 35.07
N THR A 743 24.84 -32.10 35.86
CA THR A 743 23.75 -31.83 36.80
C THR A 743 24.11 -32.31 38.20
N LEU A 744 23.78 -31.55 39.23
CA LEU A 744 23.84 -31.94 40.64
C LEU A 744 22.42 -32.11 41.17
N ASN A 745 22.06 -33.31 41.62
CA ASN A 745 20.70 -33.66 42.04
C ASN A 745 19.63 -33.28 40.99
N GLY A 746 19.96 -33.44 39.71
CA GLY A 746 19.10 -33.09 38.58
C GLY A 746 19.09 -31.61 38.19
N SER A 747 19.78 -30.74 38.94
CA SER A 747 19.91 -29.30 38.61
C SER A 747 21.17 -29.03 37.79
N THR A 748 21.07 -28.32 36.67
CA THR A 748 22.22 -28.01 35.80
C THR A 748 23.29 -27.19 36.53
N CYS A 749 24.55 -27.61 36.43
CA CYS A 749 25.69 -26.86 36.94
C CYS A 749 26.36 -26.04 35.83
N SER A 750 27.00 -24.93 36.21
CA SER A 750 27.93 -24.23 35.32
C SER A 750 29.21 -25.04 35.17
N ALA A 751 29.68 -25.23 33.94
CA ALA A 751 31.04 -25.72 33.69
C ALA A 751 32.03 -24.57 33.93
N GLY A 752 33.15 -24.80 34.63
CA GLY A 752 34.20 -23.78 34.69
C GLY A 752 35.51 -24.27 35.26
#